data_AF-A0A8S9WIX6-F1
#
_entry.id   AF-A0A8S9WIX6-F1
#
_cell.length_a   1.000
_cell.length_b   1.000
_cell.length_c   1.000
_cell.angle_alpha   90.00
_cell.angle_beta   90.00
_cell.angle_gamma   90.00
#
_symmetry.space_group_name_H-M   'P 1'
#
loop_
_entity.id
_entity.type
_entity.pdbx_description
1 polymer ?
#
loop_
_entity_poly.entity_id
_entity_poly.type
_entity_poly.pdbx_seq_one_letter_code
_entity_poly.pdbx_strand_id
1 'polypeptide(L)'
;MRTKRIQGLKFGLLSPKEVRKMSAAKVITADTYGEDGFPIELGLVNQRLGVIDPGLRCKTCGGRMGECPGHFGHIELAAPVMHIGYVKLIYKMLSATCRKCGKVLLEEEDRQQFLYEIGQQRERQADVGEVVKLIFKEAAKKEVCMHCGESFSVDAEDLSESLKNEEISNELKKRLEEQGYSLTETAHIKRSLDDKCIFNWREVPGNDSELLRSYLIDDFGLTWVKTAEFSKTQKDKRLTFSADKHVVEITLSSKRDKISIEFEDGRTYEQPVKKTAGKLNVHNYKWALTDEEKVYILRRKGLELTIYCGERKRQIKYDKPTTYKEIDEDGKEHRLMPTDVRERLERIPDEDLALLGMDAKSARPEWMVLTVLPVPPVTARPSITLESGQRSEDDVTHKLVDIIRINQRFMENRDAGAPQLIIEDLWELLQYHISTYFDNDIAGVPPARHRSGRPLKTMAQRLKGKEGRFRGSLSGKRVNFSARTVISPDPDIDIGEVGVPEAIAKELTITVNVIERNLKLLSAAVGRGGKHPGANYVRRADGKKVKVTDINYEVLSEELGVGWKVERHLVDGDIVLFNRQPSLHRLSIMAHYVRVMPGKTFRLNPSVCPPYNADYDGDEMNMHVLQTEEARAEAKILMAVQRNIISPRFGRPIIGGIHDYITGIFLLTRGVRKFEKEAVLDILDNVNIDVLDEPAGTFISSTYEKVPYWTNKQIFSMILPEGLNLNFRGKVCEKCIEKGLTCEKEQCPNEAYVLIQNGKLISGVIDEAAIGSFKGLIIDRIFRHYGEVASKEFINNTSRLAINAILRSGFSFGISDEDIPLEGKDQIREDAVHEAEKKVDALIMAYEAEELEALPGRTLEESLELLIMQSLGSARDEAGDIAERHLGIENPGVLMAKSGARGSMLNLTQMTACVGQQSVRGERISRGYQKRTLPHFKPNDRSADARGFVRASFKDGLSPAEYFFHAVGGREALVDTAVRTSQSGYFQRRLINALQDLEVKYDGTVRETRDTVVQFEYGEDGVDPSKSEGGNVVDIDKIIRAEVGVEVST
;
A
#
# COMPACT_ATOMS: atom_id res chain seq x y z
N MET A 1 -11.02 31.64 -20.02
CA MET A 1 -10.08 31.58 -18.86
C MET A 1 -9.11 30.44 -19.11
N ARG A 2 -7.78 30.68 -19.12
CA ARG A 2 -6.81 29.58 -19.06
C ARG A 2 -6.94 28.93 -17.68
N THR A 3 -7.32 27.66 -17.63
CA THR A 3 -7.38 26.90 -16.39
C THR A 3 -5.97 26.76 -15.82
N LYS A 4 -5.78 27.12 -14.55
CA LYS A 4 -4.50 26.92 -13.84
C LYS A 4 -4.51 25.53 -13.20
N ARG A 5 -3.36 24.85 -13.21
CA ARG A 5 -3.15 23.58 -12.49
C ARG A 5 -2.56 23.86 -11.11
N ILE A 6 -2.85 22.99 -10.14
CA ILE A 6 -2.28 23.07 -8.79
C ILE A 6 -0.86 22.51 -8.84
N GLN A 7 0.15 23.33 -8.54
CA GLN A 7 1.55 22.88 -8.48
C GLN A 7 1.87 22.12 -7.20
N GLY A 8 1.26 22.50 -6.08
CA GLY A 8 1.48 21.87 -4.78
C GLY A 8 0.60 22.50 -3.69
N LEU A 9 0.59 21.88 -2.51
CA LEU A 9 -0.15 22.34 -1.35
C LEU A 9 0.83 22.60 -0.20
N LYS A 10 0.75 23.79 0.41
CA LYS A 10 1.54 24.15 1.60
C LYS A 10 0.63 24.07 2.82
N PHE A 11 0.87 23.08 3.67
CA PHE A 11 0.14 22.92 4.93
C PHE A 11 0.72 23.83 6.02
N GLY A 12 -0.13 24.30 6.91
CA GLY A 12 0.23 25.18 8.03
C GLY A 12 -0.87 25.20 9.09
N LEU A 13 -0.66 26.01 10.12
CA LEU A 13 -1.66 26.29 11.16
C LEU A 13 -2.40 27.58 10.80
N LEU A 14 -3.71 27.61 11.01
CA LEU A 14 -4.50 28.82 10.78
C LEU A 14 -4.29 29.80 11.93
N SER A 15 -3.77 30.98 11.62
CA SER A 15 -3.64 32.04 12.62
C SER A 15 -5.01 32.63 12.98
N PRO A 16 -5.20 33.15 14.21
CA PRO A 16 -6.43 33.84 14.58
C PRO A 16 -6.77 35.04 13.66
N LYS A 17 -5.74 35.69 13.09
CA LYS A 17 -5.92 36.80 12.14
C LYS A 17 -6.48 36.29 10.81
N GLU A 18 -5.97 35.18 10.29
CA GLU A 18 -6.46 34.55 9.07
C GLU A 18 -7.87 34.00 9.21
N VAL A 19 -8.18 33.36 10.34
CA VAL A 19 -9.54 32.86 10.61
C VAL A 19 -10.57 33.99 10.57
N ARG A 20 -10.26 35.13 11.21
CA ARG A 20 -11.14 36.32 11.17
C ARG A 20 -11.26 36.90 9.76
N LYS A 21 -10.16 36.97 9.00
CA LYS A 21 -10.15 37.48 7.61
C LYS A 21 -10.90 36.57 6.64
N MET A 22 -10.83 35.25 6.83
CA MET A 22 -11.53 34.25 6.02
C MET A 22 -13.03 34.20 6.34
N SER A 23 -13.41 34.64 7.54
CA SER A 23 -14.78 34.53 8.02
C SER A 23 -15.72 35.57 7.40
N ALA A 24 -16.85 35.09 6.88
CA ALA A 24 -17.92 35.95 6.34
C ALA A 24 -18.85 36.51 7.43
N ALA A 25 -18.95 35.84 8.58
CA ALA A 25 -19.81 36.26 9.69
C ALA A 25 -19.32 35.71 11.04
N LYS A 26 -19.49 36.51 12.09
CA LYS A 26 -19.32 36.09 13.49
C LYS A 26 -20.59 35.36 13.94
N VAL A 27 -20.43 34.16 14.50
CA VAL A 27 -21.54 33.38 15.07
C VAL A 27 -21.61 33.63 16.56
N ILE A 28 -22.78 34.02 17.05
CA ILE A 28 -23.00 34.37 18.45
C ILE A 28 -24.07 33.49 19.07
N THR A 29 -25.19 33.24 18.38
CA THR A 29 -26.35 32.51 18.95
C THR A 29 -26.27 31.02 18.64
N ALA A 30 -26.70 30.20 19.61
CA ALA A 30 -26.71 28.75 19.47
C ALA A 30 -27.92 28.24 18.65
N ASP A 31 -28.97 29.06 18.51
CA ASP A 31 -30.18 28.70 17.77
C ASP A 31 -29.95 28.73 16.25
N THR A 32 -30.59 27.80 15.54
CA THR A 32 -30.41 27.59 14.10
C THR A 32 -31.45 28.32 13.26
N TYR A 33 -32.74 28.09 13.52
CA TYR A 33 -33.88 28.69 12.82
C TYR A 33 -34.80 29.42 13.82
N GLY A 34 -35.44 30.49 13.35
CA GLY A 34 -36.49 31.19 14.09
C GLY A 34 -37.82 30.43 14.07
N GLU A 35 -38.80 30.95 14.82
CA GLU A 35 -40.18 30.41 14.85
C GLU A 35 -40.89 30.50 13.49
N ASP A 36 -40.44 31.42 12.64
CA ASP A 36 -40.88 31.63 11.26
C ASP A 36 -40.25 30.64 10.25
N GLY A 37 -39.37 29.75 10.72
CA GLY A 37 -38.67 28.76 9.90
C GLY A 37 -37.52 29.33 9.06
N PHE A 38 -37.18 30.62 9.22
CA PHE A 38 -36.04 31.23 8.53
C PHE A 38 -34.73 31.11 9.34
N PRO A 39 -33.57 31.02 8.67
CA PRO A 39 -32.29 30.98 9.38
C PRO A 39 -31.97 32.29 10.10
N ILE A 40 -31.47 32.20 11.33
CA ILE A 40 -31.15 33.36 12.18
C ILE A 40 -29.87 34.07 11.70
N GLU A 41 -29.86 35.41 11.64
CA GLU A 41 -28.75 36.21 11.09
C GLU A 41 -27.43 36.17 11.88
N LEU A 42 -27.44 35.75 13.16
CA LEU A 42 -26.23 35.57 13.98
C LEU A 42 -26.04 34.11 14.46
N GLY A 43 -26.84 33.19 13.91
CA GLY A 43 -26.85 31.77 14.26
C GLY A 43 -25.94 30.90 13.38
N LEU A 44 -25.95 29.59 13.65
CA LEU A 44 -25.09 28.60 12.99
C LEU A 44 -25.47 28.27 11.53
N VAL A 45 -26.67 28.65 11.10
CA VAL A 45 -27.22 28.43 9.74
C VAL A 45 -27.40 29.76 8.99
N ASN A 46 -26.67 30.79 9.40
CA ASN A 46 -26.71 32.11 8.77
C ASN A 46 -26.49 32.02 7.25
N GLN A 47 -27.35 32.69 6.47
CA GLN A 47 -27.28 32.75 5.00
C GLN A 47 -25.94 33.30 4.46
N ARG A 48 -25.17 34.02 5.28
CA ARG A 48 -23.81 34.46 4.96
C ARG A 48 -22.79 33.31 4.92
N LEU A 49 -23.06 32.20 5.61
CA LEU A 49 -22.19 31.01 5.67
C LEU A 49 -22.48 30.00 4.55
N GLY A 50 -23.55 30.23 3.78
CA GLY A 50 -23.98 29.36 2.68
C GLY A 50 -25.48 29.09 2.73
N VAL A 51 -25.98 28.41 1.71
CA VAL A 51 -27.41 28.08 1.58
C VAL A 51 -27.57 26.63 1.15
N ILE A 52 -28.49 25.94 1.81
CA ILE A 52 -28.88 24.55 1.51
C ILE A 52 -30.36 24.41 1.14
N ASP A 53 -31.21 25.37 1.52
CA ASP A 53 -32.63 25.32 1.19
C ASP A 53 -32.90 25.81 -0.25
N PRO A 54 -33.70 25.08 -1.03
CA PRO A 54 -34.08 25.51 -2.38
C PRO A 54 -34.92 26.79 -2.31
N GLY A 55 -34.52 27.82 -3.06
CA GLY A 55 -35.20 29.12 -3.15
C GLY A 55 -34.49 30.26 -2.41
N LEU A 56 -33.60 29.95 -1.47
CA LEU A 56 -32.76 30.95 -0.81
C LEU A 56 -31.51 31.27 -1.63
N ARG A 57 -30.96 32.47 -1.45
CA ARG A 57 -29.69 32.91 -2.06
C ARG A 57 -28.71 33.28 -0.98
N CYS A 58 -27.43 32.98 -1.21
CA CYS A 58 -26.38 33.30 -0.26
C CYS A 58 -26.18 34.82 -0.18
N LYS A 59 -26.20 35.38 1.03
CA LYS A 59 -25.95 36.81 1.26
C LYS A 59 -24.50 37.24 0.97
N THR A 60 -23.56 36.29 0.87
CA THR A 60 -22.13 36.56 0.64
C THR A 60 -21.74 36.47 -0.84
N CYS A 61 -22.17 35.43 -1.57
CA CYS A 61 -21.82 35.25 -2.99
C CYS A 61 -22.99 35.38 -3.97
N GLY A 62 -24.23 35.48 -3.51
CA GLY A 62 -25.44 35.55 -4.36
C GLY A 62 -25.85 34.24 -5.05
N GLY A 63 -25.02 33.19 -4.95
CA GLY A 63 -25.27 31.88 -5.56
C GLY A 63 -26.45 31.14 -4.93
N ARG A 64 -27.08 30.27 -5.74
CA ARG A 64 -28.15 29.36 -5.31
C ARG A 64 -27.57 28.06 -4.74
N MET A 65 -28.46 27.19 -4.23
CA MET A 65 -28.11 25.82 -3.85
C MET A 65 -27.42 25.09 -5.02
N GLY A 66 -26.22 24.57 -4.79
CA GLY A 66 -25.38 23.88 -5.81
C GLY A 66 -24.37 24.77 -6.52
N GLU A 67 -24.58 26.08 -6.57
CA GLU A 67 -23.61 27.06 -7.11
C GLU A 67 -22.73 27.66 -6.01
N CYS A 68 -23.31 27.89 -4.82
CA CYS A 68 -22.59 28.45 -3.69
C CYS A 68 -21.56 27.43 -3.13
N PRO A 69 -20.26 27.77 -3.07
CA PRO A 69 -19.25 26.88 -2.49
C PRO A 69 -19.34 26.77 -0.96
N GLY A 70 -20.04 27.71 -0.31
CA GLY A 70 -20.07 27.88 1.15
C GLY A 70 -18.99 28.84 1.65
N HIS A 71 -19.20 29.42 2.83
CA HIS A 71 -18.31 30.42 3.43
C HIS A 71 -18.10 30.14 4.91
N PHE A 72 -16.88 30.35 5.40
CA PHE A 72 -16.54 30.09 6.80
C PHE A 72 -17.10 31.15 7.73
N GLY A 73 -17.49 30.73 8.93
CA GLY A 73 -17.79 31.59 10.07
C GLY A 73 -16.66 31.56 11.09
N HIS A 74 -16.80 32.32 12.17
CA HIS A 74 -15.92 32.17 13.34
C HIS A 74 -16.68 32.40 14.64
N ILE A 75 -16.20 31.76 15.70
CA ILE A 75 -16.60 31.98 17.09
C ILE A 75 -15.38 32.55 17.83
N GLU A 76 -15.57 33.66 18.53
CA GLU A 76 -14.56 34.22 19.43
C GLU A 76 -14.63 33.45 20.75
N LEU A 77 -13.56 32.77 21.13
CA LEU A 77 -13.51 32.01 22.37
C LEU A 77 -13.28 32.97 23.53
N ALA A 78 -14.05 32.78 24.60
CA ALA A 78 -13.98 33.60 25.80
C ALA A 78 -12.67 33.40 26.58
N ALA A 79 -12.04 32.25 26.36
CA ALA A 79 -10.79 31.81 26.96
C ALA A 79 -9.99 30.97 25.94
N PRO A 80 -8.65 30.96 26.00
CA PRO A 80 -7.83 30.14 25.12
C PRO A 80 -7.99 28.64 25.43
N VAL A 81 -8.03 27.82 24.38
CA VAL A 81 -8.30 26.38 24.48
C VAL A 81 -7.22 25.59 23.77
N MET A 82 -6.69 24.56 24.43
CA MET A 82 -5.66 23.70 23.87
C MET A 82 -6.22 22.84 22.74
N HIS A 83 -5.59 22.84 21.57
CA HIS A 83 -6.00 21.94 20.49
C HIS A 83 -5.49 20.51 20.76
N ILE A 84 -6.42 19.56 20.89
CA ILE A 84 -6.13 18.15 21.27
C ILE A 84 -5.05 17.48 20.40
N GLY A 85 -5.01 17.80 19.10
CA GLY A 85 -4.04 17.23 18.16
C GLY A 85 -2.58 17.60 18.45
N TYR A 86 -2.34 18.70 19.16
CA TYR A 86 -0.99 19.24 19.39
C TYR A 86 -0.50 19.12 20.84
N VAL A 87 -1.30 18.56 21.74
CA VAL A 87 -0.99 18.50 23.18
C VAL A 87 0.34 17.81 23.47
N LYS A 88 0.68 16.75 22.73
CA LYS A 88 1.99 16.07 22.86
C LYS A 88 3.15 16.92 22.34
N LEU A 89 2.93 17.73 21.31
CA LEU A 89 3.96 18.59 20.73
C LEU A 89 4.22 19.80 21.63
N ILE A 90 3.17 20.40 22.17
CA ILE A 90 3.26 21.49 23.13
C ILE A 90 4.02 21.03 24.38
N TYR A 91 3.75 19.82 24.88
CA TYR A 91 4.53 19.25 25.98
C TYR A 91 6.04 19.22 25.68
N LYS A 92 6.42 18.72 24.50
CA LYS A 92 7.83 18.66 24.07
C LYS A 92 8.45 20.05 23.96
N MET A 93 7.71 21.04 23.45
CA MET A 93 8.18 22.42 23.33
C MET A 93 8.38 23.06 24.70
N LEU A 94 7.38 22.99 25.58
CA LEU A 94 7.49 23.49 26.94
C LEU A 94 8.67 22.85 27.70
N SER A 95 8.98 21.59 27.40
CA SER A 95 10.10 20.84 27.99
C SER A 95 11.44 21.09 27.30
N ALA A 96 11.51 21.83 26.20
CA ALA A 96 12.74 22.07 25.44
C ALA A 96 13.14 23.56 25.38
N THR A 97 12.21 24.47 25.69
CA THR A 97 12.44 25.92 25.68
C THR A 97 12.60 26.47 27.10
N CYS A 98 13.35 27.57 27.24
CA CYS A 98 13.40 28.30 28.49
C CYS A 98 12.09 29.05 28.77
N ARG A 99 11.61 29.00 30.03
CA ARG A 99 10.42 29.74 30.51
C ARG A 99 10.51 31.26 30.34
N LYS A 100 11.72 31.83 30.46
CA LYS A 100 11.94 33.29 30.47
C LYS A 100 12.26 33.82 29.07
N CYS A 101 13.30 33.31 28.41
CA CYS A 101 13.73 33.83 27.10
C CYS A 101 13.08 33.14 25.89
N GLY A 102 12.35 32.03 26.06
CA GLY A 102 11.69 31.32 24.97
C GLY A 102 12.63 30.57 24.01
N LYS A 103 13.96 30.77 24.10
CA LYS A 103 14.94 30.06 23.27
C LYS A 103 15.02 28.58 23.60
N VAL A 104 15.38 27.78 22.60
CA VAL A 104 15.62 26.34 22.75
C VAL A 104 16.89 26.13 23.59
N LEU A 105 16.84 25.18 24.54
CA LEU A 105 17.94 24.89 25.46
C LEU A 105 19.04 24.06 24.78
N LEU A 106 19.70 24.64 23.78
CA LEU A 106 20.86 24.08 23.08
C LEU A 106 22.09 25.00 23.20
N GLU A 107 23.28 24.43 23.08
CA GLU A 107 24.51 25.21 22.90
C GLU A 107 24.59 25.77 21.47
N GLU A 108 25.29 26.89 21.26
CA GLU A 108 25.34 27.50 19.93
C GLU A 108 26.07 26.64 18.88
N GLU A 109 27.05 25.83 19.31
CA GLU A 109 27.72 24.84 18.44
C GLU A 109 26.71 23.79 17.95
N ASP A 110 25.94 23.19 18.87
CA ASP A 110 24.90 22.21 18.56
C ASP A 110 23.79 22.82 17.70
N ARG A 111 23.39 24.06 17.99
CA ARG A 111 22.36 24.81 17.24
C ARG A 111 22.75 24.95 15.77
N GLN A 112 24.00 25.34 15.50
CA GLN A 112 24.50 25.47 14.12
C GLN A 112 24.58 24.12 13.41
N GLN A 113 25.05 23.07 14.10
CA GLN A 113 25.12 21.73 13.54
C GLN A 113 23.73 21.21 13.15
N PHE A 114 22.75 21.31 14.04
CA PHE A 114 21.38 20.86 13.76
C PHE A 114 20.71 21.65 12.64
N LEU A 115 20.94 22.97 12.56
CA LEU A 115 20.42 23.79 11.45
C LEU A 115 21.02 23.35 10.11
N TYR A 116 22.31 23.04 10.07
CA TYR A 116 22.98 22.52 8.87
C TYR A 116 22.40 21.15 8.45
N GLU A 117 22.22 20.24 9.40
CA GLU A 117 21.62 18.92 9.15
C GLU A 117 20.18 19.05 8.63
N ILE A 118 19.36 19.94 9.23
CA ILE A 118 18.01 20.24 8.75
C ILE A 118 18.03 20.79 7.31
N GLY A 119 18.99 21.67 7.00
CA GLY A 119 19.19 22.22 5.66
C GLY A 119 19.45 21.13 4.62
N GLN A 120 20.41 20.23 4.88
CA GLN A 120 20.72 19.11 3.99
C GLN A 120 19.54 18.17 3.78
N GLN A 121 18.80 17.83 4.85
CA GLN A 121 17.63 16.97 4.74
C GLN A 121 16.51 17.63 3.92
N ARG A 122 16.32 18.94 4.05
CA ARG A 122 15.35 19.71 3.24
C ARG A 122 15.75 19.74 1.76
N GLU A 123 17.03 19.91 1.45
CA GLU A 123 17.54 19.85 0.07
C GLU A 123 17.29 18.47 -0.56
N ARG A 124 17.48 17.41 0.23
CA ARG A 124 17.20 16.02 -0.18
C ARG A 124 15.72 15.64 -0.13
N GLN A 125 14.82 16.57 0.23
CA GLN A 125 13.39 16.31 0.45
C GLN A 125 13.11 15.13 1.40
N ALA A 126 13.99 14.91 2.36
CA ALA A 126 13.91 13.85 3.35
C ALA A 126 13.15 14.31 4.61
N ASP A 127 12.71 13.35 5.43
CA ASP A 127 11.98 13.65 6.66
C ASP A 127 12.90 14.26 7.73
N VAL A 128 12.59 15.48 8.16
CA VAL A 128 13.32 16.21 9.20
C VAL A 128 12.91 15.74 10.61
N GLY A 129 11.84 14.94 10.72
CA GLY A 129 11.25 14.55 11.99
C GLY A 129 12.18 13.78 12.94
N GLU A 130 13.15 13.03 12.42
CA GLU A 130 14.13 12.32 13.27
C GLU A 130 15.13 13.27 13.92
N VAL A 131 15.67 14.22 13.15
CA VAL A 131 16.57 15.27 13.64
C VAL A 131 15.86 16.11 14.71
N VAL A 132 14.62 16.51 14.45
CA VAL A 132 13.80 17.29 15.42
C VAL A 132 13.55 16.50 16.72
N LYS A 133 13.35 15.18 16.66
CA LYS A 133 13.23 14.34 17.87
C LYS A 133 14.53 14.33 18.68
N LEU A 134 15.69 14.29 18.02
CA LEU A 134 16.99 14.37 18.68
C LEU A 134 17.18 15.73 19.36
N ILE A 135 16.83 16.83 18.68
CA ILE A 135 16.84 18.18 19.24
C ILE A 135 15.99 18.25 20.52
N PHE A 136 14.75 17.76 20.47
CA PHE A 136 13.89 17.72 21.66
C PHE A 136 14.51 16.89 22.80
N LYS A 137 15.21 15.79 22.49
CA LYS A 137 15.84 14.93 23.48
C LYS A 137 17.05 15.58 24.13
N GLU A 138 17.91 16.25 23.36
CA GLU A 138 19.08 16.94 23.89
C GLU A 138 18.68 18.20 24.68
N ALA A 139 17.77 19.02 24.16
CA ALA A 139 17.25 20.17 24.87
C ALA A 139 16.47 19.79 26.15
N ALA A 140 15.86 18.60 26.18
CA ALA A 140 15.19 18.09 27.37
C ALA A 140 16.17 17.80 28.53
N LYS A 141 17.40 17.34 28.25
CA LYS A 141 18.40 16.98 29.27
C LYS A 141 19.03 18.19 29.97
N LYS A 142 19.08 19.35 29.32
CA LYS A 142 19.70 20.55 29.89
C LYS A 142 18.79 21.12 30.99
N GLU A 143 19.36 21.32 32.19
CA GLU A 143 18.64 21.81 33.37
C GLU A 143 18.70 23.34 33.54
N VAL A 144 19.63 24.02 32.85
CA VAL A 144 19.90 25.45 33.03
C VAL A 144 19.86 26.19 31.68
N CYS A 145 19.23 27.36 31.64
CA CYS A 145 19.25 28.24 30.46
C CYS A 145 20.66 28.80 30.19
N MET A 146 21.16 28.64 28.96
CA MET A 146 22.46 29.18 28.50
C MET A 146 22.34 30.46 27.65
N HIS A 147 21.12 31.03 27.54
CA HIS A 147 20.82 32.15 26.62
C HIS A 147 20.25 33.38 27.30
N CYS A 148 19.95 33.27 28.59
CA CYS A 148 19.31 34.29 29.39
C CYS A 148 20.42 35.06 30.15
N GLY A 149 20.66 36.36 29.90
CA GLY A 149 21.64 37.17 30.65
C GLY A 149 22.18 38.38 29.89
N GLU A 150 22.69 39.39 30.61
CA GLU A 150 23.50 40.49 30.06
C GLU A 150 24.98 40.05 29.99
N SER A 151 25.62 40.30 28.85
CA SER A 151 27.05 40.02 28.65
C SER A 151 27.90 41.14 29.26
N PHE A 152 28.89 40.79 30.07
CA PHE A 152 29.90 41.72 30.56
C PHE A 152 31.29 41.25 30.15
N SER A 153 32.18 42.19 29.82
CA SER A 153 33.61 41.96 29.56
C SER A 153 34.39 42.31 30.83
N VAL A 154 35.25 41.40 31.32
CA VAL A 154 36.17 41.68 32.43
C VAL A 154 37.56 41.29 31.96
N ASP A 155 38.46 42.27 31.79
CA ASP A 155 39.82 42.03 31.31
C ASP A 155 40.54 40.97 32.18
N ALA A 156 41.01 39.90 31.54
CA ALA A 156 41.61 38.76 32.26
C ALA A 156 43.01 39.03 32.83
N GLU A 157 43.64 40.18 32.51
CA GLU A 157 44.95 40.55 33.07
C GLU A 157 44.89 40.76 34.60
N ASP A 158 43.75 41.22 35.14
CA ASP A 158 43.54 41.37 36.58
C ASP A 158 43.28 40.04 37.32
N LEU A 159 43.02 38.96 36.58
CA LEU A 159 42.62 37.65 37.13
C LEU A 159 43.77 36.64 37.21
N SER A 160 44.90 36.85 36.53
CA SER A 160 45.99 35.84 36.48
C SER A 160 47.01 35.91 37.62
N GLU A 161 47.27 37.07 38.23
CA GLU A 161 48.30 37.19 39.29
C GLU A 161 47.78 36.97 40.72
N SER A 162 46.47 36.93 40.92
CA SER A 162 45.85 37.12 42.25
C SER A 162 45.00 35.94 42.77
N LEU A 163 44.91 34.82 42.05
CA LEU A 163 44.06 33.65 42.39
C LEU A 163 44.58 32.72 43.52
N LYS A 164 44.90 33.27 44.70
CA LYS A 164 45.15 32.46 45.92
C LYS A 164 44.34 32.82 47.18
N ASN A 165 43.58 33.91 47.24
CA ASN A 165 42.93 34.34 48.49
C ASN A 165 41.41 34.55 48.39
N GLU A 166 40.71 34.32 49.51
CA GLU A 166 39.29 34.65 49.78
C GLU A 166 38.91 36.11 49.45
N GLU A 167 39.91 37.00 49.36
CA GLU A 167 39.76 38.44 49.08
C GLU A 167 39.13 38.73 47.69
N ILE A 168 39.38 37.91 46.66
CA ILE A 168 38.79 38.13 45.32
C ILE A 168 37.30 37.75 45.30
N SER A 169 36.87 36.76 46.10
CA SER A 169 35.44 36.44 46.24
C SER A 169 34.67 37.68 46.72
N ASN A 170 35.28 38.47 47.61
CA ASN A 170 34.66 39.68 48.14
C ASN A 170 34.73 40.87 47.17
N GLU A 171 35.81 41.05 46.41
CA GLU A 171 35.92 42.13 45.40
C GLU A 171 34.99 41.90 44.19
N LEU A 172 34.88 40.66 43.69
CA LEU A 172 33.93 40.30 42.64
C LEU A 172 32.48 40.42 43.12
N LYS A 173 32.18 39.99 44.36
CA LYS A 173 30.86 40.21 44.99
C LYS A 173 30.52 41.69 45.06
N LYS A 174 31.46 42.52 45.54
CA LYS A 174 31.28 43.97 45.71
C LYS A 174 31.06 44.70 44.39
N ARG A 175 31.80 44.35 43.33
CA ARG A 175 31.58 44.92 41.98
C ARG A 175 30.25 44.48 41.36
N LEU A 176 29.82 43.24 41.61
CA LEU A 176 28.51 42.76 41.19
C LEU A 176 27.39 43.50 41.95
N GLU A 177 27.56 43.78 43.25
CA GLU A 177 26.66 44.60 44.06
C GLU A 177 26.62 46.07 43.61
N GLU A 178 27.76 46.69 43.29
CA GLU A 178 27.85 48.07 42.77
C GLU A 178 27.16 48.24 41.40
N GLN A 179 27.05 47.16 40.61
CA GLN A 179 26.33 47.13 39.34
C GLN A 179 24.86 46.70 39.47
N GLY A 180 24.36 46.54 40.70
CA GLY A 180 22.93 46.30 40.98
C GLY A 180 22.53 44.83 41.14
N TYR A 181 23.47 43.89 41.24
CA TYR A 181 23.19 42.48 41.50
C TYR A 181 23.23 42.17 43.01
N SER A 182 22.11 41.73 43.57
CA SER A 182 22.07 41.19 44.95
C SER A 182 22.64 39.77 44.97
N LEU A 183 23.75 39.58 45.69
CA LEU A 183 24.36 38.28 45.97
C LEU A 183 24.17 37.95 47.45
N THR A 184 23.91 36.68 47.79
CA THR A 184 23.79 36.29 49.21
C THR A 184 25.18 36.11 49.85
N GLU A 185 25.25 36.19 51.18
CA GLU A 185 26.50 36.00 51.94
C GLU A 185 27.18 34.65 51.65
N THR A 186 26.42 33.63 51.19
CA THR A 186 26.88 32.25 50.95
C THR A 186 27.44 31.99 49.54
N ALA A 187 27.38 32.98 48.63
CA ALA A 187 27.91 32.84 47.27
C ALA A 187 29.42 32.52 47.28
N HIS A 188 29.85 31.47 46.56
CA HIS A 188 31.27 31.11 46.46
C HIS A 188 31.65 30.64 45.05
N ILE A 189 32.86 30.97 44.62
CA ILE A 189 33.40 30.57 43.30
C ILE A 189 34.01 29.18 43.42
N LYS A 190 33.41 28.19 42.74
CA LYS A 190 33.94 26.84 42.64
C LYS A 190 34.74 26.68 41.36
N ARG A 191 36.03 26.33 41.49
CA ARG A 191 36.91 25.95 40.37
C ARG A 191 36.80 24.45 40.12
N SER A 192 36.29 24.05 38.95
CA SER A 192 36.22 22.65 38.50
C SER A 192 37.06 22.44 37.22
N LEU A 193 37.38 21.20 36.89
CA LEU A 193 37.91 20.89 35.56
C LEU A 193 36.79 21.03 34.52
N ASP A 194 37.11 21.59 33.36
CA ASP A 194 36.24 21.48 32.18
C ASP A 194 36.28 20.05 31.62
N ASP A 195 35.13 19.55 31.16
CA ASP A 195 35.01 18.20 30.61
C ASP A 195 35.67 18.09 29.22
N LYS A 196 35.83 19.21 28.51
CA LYS A 196 36.49 19.27 27.19
C LYS A 196 38.02 19.21 27.33
N CYS A 197 38.66 18.27 26.64
CA CYS A 197 40.12 18.19 26.52
C CYS A 197 40.60 19.21 25.48
N ILE A 198 41.61 20.01 25.81
CA ILE A 198 42.22 21.00 24.92
C ILE A 198 43.10 20.27 23.89
N PHE A 199 44.07 19.49 24.37
CA PHE A 199 44.95 18.67 23.54
C PHE A 199 45.63 17.59 24.39
N ASN A 200 46.19 16.57 23.75
CA ASN A 200 46.97 15.53 24.39
C ASN A 200 48.47 15.83 24.37
N TRP A 201 49.10 15.89 25.55
CA TRP A 201 50.53 16.17 25.66
C TRP A 201 51.45 15.19 24.91
N ARG A 202 51.03 13.92 24.77
CA ARG A 202 51.83 12.88 24.10
C ARG A 202 51.68 12.90 22.58
N GLU A 203 50.60 13.46 22.07
CA GLU A 203 50.33 13.55 20.63
C GLU A 203 50.89 14.86 20.04
N VAL A 204 51.77 15.54 20.77
CA VAL A 204 52.48 16.77 20.36
C VAL A 204 54.01 16.57 20.51
N PRO A 205 54.82 16.68 19.43
CA PRO A 205 54.41 16.88 18.04
C PRO A 205 53.69 15.67 17.44
N GLY A 206 52.60 15.90 16.71
CA GLY A 206 51.71 14.88 16.15
C GLY A 206 50.32 15.45 15.83
N ASN A 207 49.28 14.62 15.90
CA ASN A 207 47.89 14.95 15.52
C ASN A 207 47.32 16.18 16.24
N ASP A 208 47.71 16.41 17.50
CA ASP A 208 47.15 17.48 18.32
C ASP A 208 47.97 18.79 18.24
N SER A 209 48.96 18.87 17.34
CA SER A 209 49.82 20.07 17.22
C SER A 209 49.04 21.28 16.72
N GLU A 210 48.09 21.09 15.82
CA GLU A 210 47.21 22.17 15.34
C GLU A 210 46.25 22.64 16.44
N LEU A 211 45.75 21.73 17.29
CA LEU A 211 44.91 22.06 18.44
C LEU A 211 45.68 22.87 19.51
N LEU A 212 46.96 22.54 19.74
CA LEU A 212 47.81 23.35 20.61
C LEU A 212 48.06 24.75 20.02
N ARG A 213 48.31 24.85 18.71
CA ARG A 213 48.48 26.15 18.04
C ARG A 213 47.19 26.97 18.08
N SER A 214 46.04 26.37 17.78
CA SER A 214 44.75 27.05 17.85
C SER A 214 44.46 27.51 19.27
N TYR A 215 44.73 26.68 20.28
CA TYR A 215 44.61 27.08 21.69
C TYR A 215 45.50 28.28 22.05
N LEU A 216 46.78 28.28 21.64
CA LEU A 216 47.68 29.42 21.90
C LEU A 216 47.24 30.70 21.17
N ILE A 217 46.60 30.58 20.00
CA ILE A 217 46.07 31.71 19.23
C ILE A 217 44.76 32.22 19.84
N ASP A 218 43.81 31.32 20.12
CA ASP A 218 42.45 31.64 20.52
C ASP A 218 42.38 32.12 21.98
N ASP A 219 43.14 31.48 22.89
CA ASP A 219 43.08 31.79 24.32
C ASP A 219 44.10 32.86 24.75
N PHE A 220 45.21 33.02 24.03
CA PHE A 220 46.29 33.98 24.38
C PHE A 220 46.61 35.01 23.27
N GLY A 221 45.94 34.97 22.12
CA GLY A 221 46.13 35.96 21.05
C GLY A 221 47.46 35.86 20.30
N LEU A 222 48.20 34.76 20.44
CA LEU A 222 49.57 34.62 19.92
C LEU A 222 49.59 34.23 18.45
N THR A 223 49.20 35.17 17.59
CA THR A 223 49.08 34.93 16.13
C THR A 223 50.37 34.48 15.47
N TRP A 224 51.54 34.87 16.00
CA TRP A 224 52.87 34.47 15.51
C TRP A 224 53.19 32.98 15.73
N VAL A 225 52.50 32.31 16.66
CA VAL A 225 52.66 30.86 16.92
C VAL A 225 52.19 30.03 15.72
N LYS A 226 51.41 30.60 14.80
CA LYS A 226 51.00 29.90 13.56
C LYS A 226 52.18 29.54 12.65
N THR A 227 53.22 30.37 12.64
CA THR A 227 54.41 30.21 11.77
C THR A 227 55.70 29.90 12.56
N ALA A 228 55.64 29.81 13.89
CA ALA A 228 56.81 29.58 14.75
C ALA A 228 57.41 28.17 14.63
N GLU A 229 58.74 28.09 14.79
CA GLU A 229 59.48 26.84 14.94
C GLU A 229 59.15 26.20 16.30
N PHE A 230 58.91 24.89 16.27
CA PHE A 230 58.42 24.13 17.41
C PHE A 230 59.42 23.02 17.75
N SER A 231 59.87 22.95 19.00
CA SER A 231 60.76 21.87 19.45
C SER A 231 60.35 21.31 20.82
N LYS A 232 60.54 20.00 21.01
CA LYS A 232 60.31 19.30 22.28
C LYS A 232 61.64 18.72 22.77
N THR A 233 62.14 19.19 23.91
CA THR A 233 63.49 18.87 24.41
C THR A 233 63.53 17.83 25.54
N GLN A 234 64.74 17.34 25.82
CA GLN A 234 65.07 16.02 26.39
C GLN A 234 64.22 15.57 27.60
N LYS A 235 63.59 14.39 27.42
CA LYS A 235 62.67 13.66 28.32
C LYS A 235 61.19 14.06 28.27
N ASP A 236 60.72 14.66 27.16
CA ASP A 236 59.28 14.82 26.85
C ASP A 236 58.53 15.74 27.84
N LYS A 237 59.27 16.64 28.52
CA LYS A 237 58.76 17.51 29.60
C LYS A 237 58.66 19.00 29.25
N ARG A 238 59.27 19.46 28.16
CA ARG A 238 59.26 20.87 27.76
C ARG A 238 59.01 21.02 26.27
N LEU A 239 58.08 21.90 25.92
CA LEU A 239 57.76 22.35 24.58
C LEU A 239 58.18 23.81 24.46
N THR A 240 58.84 24.17 23.37
CA THR A 240 59.25 25.55 23.10
C THR A 240 58.78 25.94 21.71
N PHE A 241 58.05 27.04 21.63
CA PHE A 241 57.75 27.74 20.38
C PHE A 241 58.67 28.97 20.29
N SER A 242 59.38 29.12 19.18
CA SER A 242 60.26 30.26 18.94
C SER A 242 60.05 30.83 17.53
N ALA A 243 59.86 32.14 17.42
CA ALA A 243 59.87 32.88 16.17
C ALA A 243 60.51 34.26 16.39
N ASP A 244 61.56 34.58 15.64
CA ASP A 244 62.32 35.83 15.76
C ASP A 244 62.77 36.16 17.21
N LYS A 245 62.15 37.16 17.82
CA LYS A 245 62.38 37.63 19.19
C LYS A 245 61.28 37.21 20.17
N HIS A 246 60.47 36.21 19.80
CA HIS A 246 59.36 35.70 20.59
C HIS A 246 59.51 34.21 20.91
N VAL A 247 59.45 33.88 22.20
CA VAL A 247 59.62 32.54 22.76
C VAL A 247 58.52 32.27 23.78
N VAL A 248 57.88 31.11 23.66
CA VAL A 248 56.91 30.59 24.64
C VAL A 248 57.33 29.19 25.02
N GLU A 249 57.45 28.94 26.32
CA GLU A 249 57.89 27.67 26.86
C GLU A 249 56.79 27.01 27.69
N ILE A 250 56.42 25.79 27.34
CA ILE A 250 55.43 25.00 28.07
C ILE A 250 56.15 23.85 28.75
N THR A 251 56.11 23.80 30.08
CA THR A 251 56.72 22.75 30.90
C THR A 251 55.67 21.87 31.56
N LEU A 252 55.85 20.55 31.51
CA LEU A 252 55.02 19.59 32.22
C LEU A 252 55.58 19.37 33.63
N SER A 253 54.72 19.46 34.65
CA SER A 253 55.09 19.25 36.04
C SER A 253 55.71 17.87 36.27
N SER A 254 56.57 17.75 37.28
CA SER A 254 57.20 16.48 37.67
C SER A 254 56.19 15.40 38.10
N LYS A 255 55.02 15.81 38.62
CA LYS A 255 53.88 14.93 38.96
C LYS A 255 52.96 14.63 37.77
N ARG A 256 53.16 15.28 36.61
CA ARG A 256 52.34 15.18 35.38
C ARG A 256 50.85 15.47 35.60
N ASP A 257 50.56 16.33 36.57
CA ASP A 257 49.23 16.78 36.96
C ASP A 257 48.91 18.18 36.43
N LYS A 258 49.91 18.92 35.93
CA LYS A 258 49.76 20.27 35.36
C LYS A 258 50.82 20.57 34.30
N ILE A 259 50.52 21.49 33.38
CA ILE A 259 51.49 22.17 32.54
C ILE A 259 51.60 23.64 32.95
N SER A 260 52.78 24.23 32.79
CA SER A 260 53.06 25.66 33.01
C SER A 260 53.52 26.26 31.70
N ILE A 261 52.84 27.32 31.23
CA ILE A 261 53.14 28.06 30.01
C ILE A 261 53.80 29.37 30.44
N GLU A 262 55.07 29.55 30.11
CA GLU A 262 55.88 30.74 30.40
C GLU A 262 56.06 31.58 29.13
N PHE A 263 55.75 32.87 29.26
CA PHE A 263 55.90 33.90 28.25
C PHE A 263 57.18 34.72 28.47
N GLU A 264 57.71 35.33 27.40
CA GLU A 264 58.92 36.17 27.45
C GLU A 264 58.86 37.36 28.41
N ASP A 265 57.67 37.88 28.67
CA ASP A 265 57.43 38.98 29.60
C ASP A 265 57.40 38.55 31.07
N GLY A 266 57.71 37.27 31.34
CA GLY A 266 57.74 36.68 32.69
C GLY A 266 56.39 36.16 33.17
N ARG A 267 55.32 36.25 32.36
CA ARG A 267 54.00 35.71 32.74
C ARG A 267 54.00 34.19 32.67
N THR A 268 53.48 33.53 33.70
CA THR A 268 53.34 32.06 33.76
C THR A 268 51.89 31.63 34.00
N TYR A 269 51.38 30.70 33.21
CA TYR A 269 50.02 30.17 33.33
C TYR A 269 50.02 28.65 33.56
N GLU A 270 49.26 28.17 34.54
CA GLU A 270 49.14 26.74 34.82
C GLU A 270 47.83 26.14 34.27
N GLN A 271 47.91 24.98 33.61
CA GLN A 271 46.74 24.19 33.21
C GLN A 271 46.76 22.76 33.74
N PRO A 272 45.59 22.18 34.11
CA PRO A 272 45.50 20.84 34.68
C PRO A 272 45.67 19.75 33.61
N VAL A 273 46.33 18.67 33.99
CA VAL A 273 46.51 17.48 33.16
C VAL A 273 45.81 16.30 33.82
N LYS A 274 44.88 15.66 33.10
CA LYS A 274 44.19 14.46 33.54
C LYS A 274 44.70 13.25 32.76
N LYS A 275 45.03 12.19 33.49
CA LYS A 275 45.45 10.92 32.89
C LYS A 275 44.24 10.02 32.71
N THR A 276 43.84 9.76 31.47
CA THR A 276 42.70 8.88 31.13
C THR A 276 43.16 7.86 30.10
N ALA A 277 43.01 6.56 30.37
CA ALA A 277 43.40 5.47 29.45
C ALA A 277 44.83 5.58 28.86
N GLY A 278 45.82 6.03 29.66
CA GLY A 278 47.23 6.15 29.23
C GLY A 278 47.57 7.44 28.47
N LYS A 279 46.57 8.27 28.14
CA LYS A 279 46.67 9.58 27.51
C LYS A 279 46.82 10.70 28.55
N LEU A 280 47.65 11.72 28.28
CA LEU A 280 47.84 12.91 29.15
C LEU A 280 47.06 14.07 28.54
N ASN A 281 45.79 14.18 28.92
CA ASN A 281 44.86 15.17 28.39
C ASN A 281 44.98 16.48 29.19
N VAL A 282 45.28 17.57 28.50
CA VAL A 282 45.29 18.91 29.10
C VAL A 282 43.88 19.47 29.02
N HIS A 283 43.35 19.96 30.14
CA HIS A 283 42.00 20.54 30.24
C HIS A 283 42.09 22.03 30.61
N ASN A 284 40.99 22.77 30.48
CA ASN A 284 40.88 24.13 31.04
C ASN A 284 40.22 24.08 32.43
N TYR A 285 40.36 25.14 33.22
CA TYR A 285 39.54 25.32 34.41
C TYR A 285 38.21 25.98 34.05
N LYS A 286 37.13 25.50 34.66
CA LYS A 286 35.81 26.14 34.64
C LYS A 286 35.54 26.76 36.00
N TRP A 287 35.08 28.00 36.02
CA TRP A 287 34.67 28.69 37.23
C TRP A 287 33.14 28.80 37.24
N ALA A 288 32.52 28.42 38.36
CA ALA A 288 31.09 28.60 38.58
C ALA A 288 30.89 29.40 39.87
N LEU A 289 30.14 30.50 39.82
CA LEU A 289 29.65 31.16 41.03
C LEU A 289 28.37 30.44 41.44
N THR A 290 28.40 29.77 42.60
CA THR A 290 27.25 29.09 43.18
C THR A 290 26.69 29.94 44.31
N ASP A 291 25.49 30.50 44.09
CA ASP A 291 24.60 31.12 45.07
C ASP A 291 23.39 30.18 45.28
N GLU A 292 22.74 30.20 46.45
CA GLU A 292 21.57 29.36 46.76
C GLU A 292 20.41 29.60 45.78
N GLU A 293 20.32 30.80 45.19
CA GLU A 293 19.26 31.19 44.26
C GLU A 293 19.67 31.24 42.77
N LYS A 294 20.97 31.32 42.42
CA LYS A 294 21.46 31.44 41.03
C LYS A 294 22.82 30.77 40.80
N VAL A 295 22.99 30.13 39.64
CA VAL A 295 24.29 29.60 39.18
C VAL A 295 24.77 30.43 37.99
N TYR A 296 25.89 31.13 38.16
CA TYR A 296 26.52 31.86 37.06
C TYR A 296 27.66 31.02 36.47
N ILE A 297 27.51 30.66 35.19
CA ILE A 297 28.55 29.92 34.44
C ILE A 297 29.49 30.95 33.82
N LEU A 298 30.77 30.93 34.20
CA LEU A 298 31.80 31.76 33.59
C LEU A 298 32.41 30.98 32.41
N ARG A 299 32.16 31.42 31.18
CA ARG A 299 32.81 30.86 29.97
C ARG A 299 33.78 31.91 29.43
N ARG A 300 35.06 31.56 29.35
CA ARG A 300 36.11 32.44 28.80
C ARG A 300 36.05 32.40 27.27
N LYS A 301 35.89 33.55 26.62
CA LYS A 301 36.13 33.74 25.18
C LYS A 301 37.17 34.87 25.07
N GLY A 302 38.46 34.51 24.94
CA GLY A 302 39.56 35.48 25.01
C GLY A 302 39.69 36.16 26.39
N LEU A 303 39.59 37.50 26.41
CA LEU A 303 39.63 38.36 27.61
C LEU A 303 38.24 38.63 28.22
N GLU A 304 37.13 38.05 27.70
CA GLU A 304 35.77 38.33 28.20
C GLU A 304 35.17 37.18 29.04
N LEU A 305 34.48 37.52 30.13
CA LEU A 305 33.79 36.62 31.06
C LEU A 305 32.27 36.81 30.97
N THR A 306 31.58 35.99 30.17
CA THR A 306 30.12 36.11 30.01
C THR A 306 29.37 35.46 31.17
N ILE A 307 28.46 36.19 31.80
CA ILE A 307 27.62 35.75 32.93
C ILE A 307 26.23 35.35 32.41
N TYR A 308 25.88 34.06 32.48
CA TYR A 308 24.54 33.58 32.15
C TYR A 308 23.67 33.49 33.41
N CYS A 309 22.40 33.91 33.32
CA CYS A 309 21.49 34.09 34.46
C CYS A 309 20.95 32.79 35.09
N GLY A 310 21.36 31.63 34.61
CA GLY A 310 21.21 30.38 35.36
C GLY A 310 19.78 29.92 35.65
N GLU A 311 18.76 30.41 34.93
CA GLU A 311 17.36 30.04 35.20
C GLU A 311 17.19 28.52 35.12
N ARG A 312 16.84 27.91 36.26
CA ARG A 312 16.62 26.47 36.35
C ARG A 312 15.32 26.09 35.66
N LYS A 313 15.43 25.11 34.79
CA LYS A 313 14.29 24.52 34.10
C LYS A 313 13.48 23.70 35.09
N ARG A 314 12.23 24.11 35.32
CA ARG A 314 11.27 23.32 36.10
C ARG A 314 10.81 22.10 35.33
N GLN A 315 10.62 21.00 36.04
CA GLN A 315 10.09 19.78 35.41
C GLN A 315 8.61 19.96 35.08
N ILE A 316 8.22 19.53 33.89
CA ILE A 316 6.83 19.58 33.43
C ILE A 316 6.31 18.15 33.36
N LYS A 317 5.20 17.92 34.02
CA LYS A 317 4.43 16.68 33.99
C LYS A 317 3.21 16.86 33.09
N TYR A 318 2.95 15.85 32.26
CA TYR A 318 1.81 15.82 31.35
C TYR A 318 0.81 14.74 31.80
N ASP A 319 -0.34 15.20 32.30
CA ASP A 319 -1.46 14.35 32.68
C ASP A 319 -2.47 14.31 31.53
N LYS A 320 -2.66 13.12 30.94
CA LYS A 320 -3.62 12.92 29.84
C LYS A 320 -5.03 13.23 30.35
N PRO A 321 -5.90 13.91 29.56
CA PRO A 321 -5.77 14.13 28.11
C PRO A 321 -5.23 15.50 27.67
N THR A 322 -5.27 16.54 28.50
CA THR A 322 -4.93 17.94 28.10
C THR A 322 -4.23 18.76 29.21
N THR A 323 -3.91 18.16 30.35
CA THR A 323 -3.47 18.90 31.53
C THR A 323 -1.94 18.88 31.66
N TYR A 324 -1.34 20.03 31.95
CA TYR A 324 0.08 20.14 32.28
C TYR A 324 0.25 20.65 33.70
N LYS A 325 1.26 20.13 34.38
CA LYS A 325 1.65 20.56 35.72
C LYS A 325 3.14 20.84 35.75
N GLU A 326 3.52 21.98 36.29
CA GLU A 326 4.89 22.36 36.58
C GLU A 326 5.22 21.95 38.01
N ILE A 327 6.37 21.31 38.21
CA ILE A 327 6.85 20.91 39.54
C ILE A 327 7.84 21.98 40.00
N ASP A 328 7.51 22.61 41.13
CA ASP A 328 8.36 23.62 41.77
C ASP A 328 9.51 22.95 42.55
N GLU A 329 10.48 23.76 43.01
CA GLU A 329 11.68 23.28 43.70
C GLU A 329 11.35 22.55 45.02
N ASP A 330 10.22 22.91 45.66
CA ASP A 330 9.66 22.23 46.84
C ASP A 330 8.89 20.94 46.52
N GLY A 331 8.85 20.52 45.24
CA GLY A 331 8.08 19.37 44.78
C GLY A 331 6.56 19.58 44.66
N LYS A 332 6.07 20.82 44.81
CA LYS A 332 4.65 21.16 44.64
C LYS A 332 4.27 21.21 43.15
N GLU A 333 3.16 20.55 42.80
CA GLU A 333 2.61 20.55 41.44
C GLU A 333 1.69 21.78 41.23
N HIS A 334 2.08 22.68 40.32
CA HIS A 334 1.26 23.80 39.87
C HIS A 334 0.68 23.53 38.49
N ARG A 335 -0.66 23.56 38.36
CA ARG A 335 -1.33 23.37 37.07
C ARG A 335 -1.08 24.58 36.16
N LEU A 336 -0.67 24.31 34.92
CA LEU A 336 -0.53 25.35 33.89
C LEU A 336 -1.86 25.53 33.16
N MET A 337 -2.36 26.77 33.16
CA MET A 337 -3.56 27.12 32.40
C MET A 337 -3.21 27.35 30.92
N PRO A 338 -4.17 27.19 29.98
CA PRO A 338 -3.89 27.42 28.56
C PRO A 338 -3.41 28.84 28.23
N THR A 339 -3.75 29.84 29.06
CA THR A 339 -3.18 31.19 29.01
C THR A 339 -1.68 31.17 29.21
N ASP A 340 -1.21 30.56 30.30
CA ASP A 340 0.20 30.50 30.66
C ASP A 340 1.01 29.76 29.59
N VAL A 341 0.44 28.67 29.07
CA VAL A 341 1.04 27.88 27.99
C VAL A 341 1.19 28.74 26.74
N ARG A 342 0.15 29.48 26.35
CA ARG A 342 0.19 30.32 25.15
C ARG A 342 1.21 31.44 25.28
N GLU A 343 1.25 32.14 26.42
CA GLU A 343 2.23 33.21 26.67
C GLU A 343 3.67 32.69 26.59
N ARG A 344 3.94 31.49 27.12
CA ARG A 344 5.27 30.85 27.00
C ARG A 344 5.62 30.53 25.55
N LEU A 345 4.67 30.02 24.77
CA LEU A 345 4.88 29.67 23.36
C LEU A 345 5.07 30.92 22.47
N GLU A 346 4.43 32.03 22.79
CA GLU A 346 4.55 33.30 22.05
C GLU A 346 5.95 33.92 22.17
N ARG A 347 6.65 33.67 23.29
CA ARG A 347 8.03 34.16 23.53
C ARG A 347 9.09 33.49 22.65
N ILE A 348 8.77 32.39 21.97
CA ILE A 348 9.74 31.66 21.14
C ILE A 348 10.09 32.52 19.90
N PRO A 349 11.38 32.84 19.68
CA PRO A 349 11.79 33.64 18.52
C PRO A 349 11.69 32.84 17.22
N ASP A 350 11.45 33.54 16.10
CA ASP A 350 11.27 32.92 14.78
C ASP A 350 12.48 32.09 14.32
N GLU A 351 13.70 32.51 14.71
CA GLU A 351 14.94 31.80 14.39
C GLU A 351 14.98 30.38 14.95
N ASP A 352 14.40 30.18 16.14
CA ASP A 352 14.43 28.90 16.85
C ASP A 352 13.30 27.96 16.38
N LEU A 353 12.31 28.45 15.64
CA LEU A 353 11.23 27.63 15.11
C LEU A 353 11.74 26.58 14.11
N ALA A 354 12.79 26.91 13.36
CA ALA A 354 13.41 25.96 12.43
C ALA A 354 13.94 24.71 13.16
N LEU A 355 14.54 24.88 14.34
CA LEU A 355 15.03 23.79 15.21
C LEU A 355 13.89 22.92 15.73
N LEU A 356 12.72 23.52 15.96
CA LEU A 356 11.51 22.81 16.39
C LEU A 356 10.77 22.13 15.22
N GLY A 357 11.30 22.21 14.00
CA GLY A 357 10.68 21.67 12.80
C GLY A 357 9.47 22.48 12.31
N MET A 358 9.38 23.75 12.69
CA MET A 358 8.30 24.67 12.32
C MET A 358 8.79 25.75 11.36
N ASP A 359 7.83 26.36 10.65
CA ASP A 359 8.06 27.51 9.78
C ASP A 359 7.34 28.73 10.36
N ALA A 360 8.08 29.81 10.59
CA ALA A 360 7.57 31.03 11.22
C ALA A 360 6.37 31.64 10.47
N LYS A 361 6.36 31.53 9.14
CA LYS A 361 5.28 32.11 8.31
C LYS A 361 4.03 31.25 8.31
N SER A 362 4.18 29.93 8.40
CA SER A 362 3.09 28.98 8.16
C SER A 362 2.54 28.34 9.45
N ALA A 363 3.32 28.26 10.53
CA ALA A 363 2.93 27.56 11.75
C ALA A 363 3.68 28.09 12.98
N ARG A 364 3.12 29.13 13.61
CA ARG A 364 3.61 29.63 14.90
C ARG A 364 3.09 28.77 16.08
N PRO A 365 3.89 28.51 17.12
CA PRO A 365 3.51 27.62 18.20
C PRO A 365 2.28 28.06 19.00
N GLU A 366 2.11 29.36 19.21
CA GLU A 366 0.98 29.93 19.94
C GLU A 366 -0.37 29.68 19.25
N TRP A 367 -0.40 29.40 17.94
CA TRP A 367 -1.64 29.08 17.22
C TRP A 367 -2.17 27.68 17.53
N MET A 368 -1.36 26.82 18.18
CA MET A 368 -1.82 25.53 18.70
C MET A 368 -2.76 25.70 19.91
N VAL A 369 -2.76 26.88 20.54
CA VAL A 369 -3.74 27.28 21.56
C VAL A 369 -4.78 28.19 20.89
N LEU A 370 -5.97 27.66 20.69
CA LEU A 370 -7.03 28.32 19.95
C LEU A 370 -7.61 29.50 20.73
N THR A 371 -7.70 30.65 20.06
CA THR A 371 -8.45 31.83 20.56
C THR A 371 -9.70 32.09 19.74
N VAL A 372 -9.70 31.66 18.48
CA VAL A 372 -10.81 31.81 17.54
C VAL A 372 -11.04 30.45 16.91
N LEU A 373 -12.29 29.98 16.94
CA LEU A 373 -12.67 28.72 16.33
C LEU A 373 -13.33 28.99 14.96
N PRO A 374 -12.78 28.48 13.84
CA PRO A 374 -13.44 28.58 12.54
C PRO A 374 -14.69 27.69 12.51
N VAL A 375 -15.81 28.28 12.10
CA VAL A 375 -17.08 27.56 11.91
C VAL A 375 -17.17 27.09 10.46
N PRO A 376 -17.32 25.78 10.20
CA PRO A 376 -17.43 25.27 8.85
C PRO A 376 -18.73 25.76 8.16
N PRO A 377 -18.69 25.97 6.83
CA PRO A 377 -19.84 26.40 6.04
C PRO A 377 -21.07 25.50 6.22
N VAL A 378 -22.26 26.05 5.94
CA VAL A 378 -23.53 25.30 6.00
C VAL A 378 -23.54 24.17 4.97
N THR A 379 -22.91 24.36 3.80
CA THR A 379 -22.77 23.34 2.76
C THR A 379 -21.98 22.11 3.21
N ALA A 380 -21.12 22.24 4.23
CA ALA A 380 -20.37 21.14 4.84
C ALA A 380 -21.10 20.47 6.02
N ARG A 381 -22.22 21.06 6.47
CA ARG A 381 -23.07 20.59 7.57
C ARG A 381 -24.55 20.59 7.16
N PRO A 382 -24.94 19.82 6.12
CA PRO A 382 -26.31 19.82 5.65
C PRO A 382 -27.24 19.20 6.71
N SER A 383 -28.43 19.78 6.89
CA SER A 383 -29.50 19.15 7.65
C SER A 383 -30.20 18.09 6.80
N ILE A 384 -30.70 17.03 7.45
CA ILE A 384 -31.46 15.96 6.79
C ILE A 384 -32.92 16.09 7.22
N THR A 385 -33.83 16.16 6.27
CA THR A 385 -35.27 16.06 6.54
C THR A 385 -35.64 14.59 6.68
N LEU A 386 -36.16 14.20 7.85
CA LEU A 386 -36.71 12.87 8.07
C LEU A 386 -38.06 12.73 7.35
N GLU A 387 -38.52 11.49 7.14
CA GLU A 387 -39.83 11.19 6.53
C GLU A 387 -41.01 11.82 7.30
N SER A 388 -40.84 12.04 8.61
CA SER A 388 -41.79 12.75 9.48
C SER A 388 -41.88 14.26 9.21
N GLY A 389 -41.09 14.80 8.28
CA GLY A 389 -40.97 16.23 8.00
C GLY A 389 -40.10 17.01 9.00
N GLN A 390 -39.63 16.36 10.07
CA GLN A 390 -38.73 16.99 11.05
C GLN A 390 -37.30 17.10 10.50
N ARG A 391 -36.65 18.23 10.78
CA ARG A 391 -35.23 18.44 10.44
C ARG A 391 -34.33 17.80 11.50
N SER A 392 -33.45 16.91 11.05
CA SER A 392 -32.34 16.39 11.84
C SER A 392 -31.09 17.18 11.48
N GLU A 393 -30.58 17.92 12.47
CA GLU A 393 -29.35 18.69 12.33
C GLU A 393 -28.12 17.78 12.26
N ASP A 394 -27.08 18.30 11.60
CA ASP A 394 -25.80 17.61 11.47
C ASP A 394 -25.08 17.46 12.83
N ASP A 395 -24.37 16.32 13.02
CA ASP A 395 -23.64 16.03 14.26
C ASP A 395 -22.62 17.13 14.64
N VAL A 396 -21.99 17.78 13.65
CA VAL A 396 -21.03 18.88 13.90
C VAL A 396 -21.77 20.16 14.30
N THR A 397 -22.95 20.41 13.73
CA THR A 397 -23.83 21.51 14.16
C THR A 397 -24.22 21.35 15.61
N HIS A 398 -24.66 20.15 16.03
CA HIS A 398 -25.03 19.89 17.43
C HIS A 398 -23.87 20.19 18.38
N LYS A 399 -22.62 19.84 18.02
CA LYS A 399 -21.47 20.12 18.88
C LYS A 399 -21.11 21.61 18.92
N LEU A 400 -21.26 22.33 17.81
CA LEU A 400 -21.08 23.79 17.78
C LEU A 400 -22.09 24.52 18.65
N VAL A 401 -23.35 24.05 18.70
CA VAL A 401 -24.39 24.57 19.61
C VAL A 401 -23.91 24.47 21.06
N ASP A 402 -23.38 23.31 21.47
CA ASP A 402 -22.88 23.12 22.83
C ASP A 402 -21.69 24.06 23.14
N ILE A 403 -20.76 24.21 22.17
CA ILE A 403 -19.60 25.12 22.30
C ILE A 403 -20.06 26.57 22.50
N ILE A 404 -21.04 27.04 21.71
CA ILE A 404 -21.53 28.42 21.83
C ILE A 404 -22.19 28.65 23.20
N ARG A 405 -23.03 27.71 23.66
CA ARG A 405 -23.71 27.81 24.96
C ARG A 405 -22.72 27.89 26.12
N ILE A 406 -21.71 27.02 26.15
CA ILE A 406 -20.72 27.06 27.22
C ILE A 406 -19.81 28.29 27.14
N ASN A 407 -19.48 28.74 25.92
CA ASN A 407 -18.67 29.94 25.70
C ASN A 407 -19.40 31.22 26.18
N GLN A 408 -20.71 31.34 25.91
CA GLN A 408 -21.55 32.42 26.44
C GLN A 408 -21.64 32.36 27.97
N ARG A 409 -21.97 31.18 28.52
CA ARG A 409 -22.06 30.98 29.97
C ARG A 409 -20.74 31.33 30.68
N PHE A 410 -19.61 30.99 30.10
CA PHE A 410 -18.29 31.35 30.63
C PHE A 410 -18.10 32.87 30.67
N MET A 411 -18.42 33.59 29.59
CA MET A 411 -18.34 35.07 29.56
C MET A 411 -19.22 35.69 30.63
N GLU A 412 -20.49 35.29 30.72
CA GLU A 412 -21.45 35.83 31.68
C GLU A 412 -20.99 35.63 33.14
N ASN A 413 -20.49 34.44 33.48
CA ASN A 413 -20.03 34.16 34.85
C ASN A 413 -18.72 34.88 35.19
N ARG A 414 -17.81 35.01 34.23
CA ARG A 414 -16.56 35.76 34.42
C ARG A 414 -16.86 37.24 34.62
N ASP A 415 -17.73 37.82 33.80
CA ASP A 415 -18.06 39.24 33.85
C ASP A 415 -18.92 39.57 35.09
N ALA A 416 -19.68 38.59 35.61
CA ALA A 416 -20.40 38.68 36.89
C ALA A 416 -19.50 38.49 38.13
N GLY A 417 -18.20 38.22 37.96
CA GLY A 417 -17.26 38.05 39.08
C GLY A 417 -17.42 36.75 39.87
N ALA A 418 -17.79 35.64 39.21
CA ALA A 418 -17.94 34.34 39.85
C ALA A 418 -16.62 33.82 40.49
N PRO A 419 -16.69 32.98 41.54
CA PRO A 419 -15.52 32.35 42.14
C PRO A 419 -14.64 31.57 41.13
N GLN A 420 -13.33 31.57 41.37
CA GLN A 420 -12.31 30.96 40.49
C GLN A 420 -12.62 29.48 40.16
N LEU A 421 -13.07 28.69 41.14
CA LEU A 421 -13.43 27.28 40.96
C LEU A 421 -14.51 27.08 39.88
N ILE A 422 -15.53 27.95 39.84
CA ILE A 422 -16.61 27.87 38.85
C ILE A 422 -16.08 28.23 37.47
N ILE A 423 -15.20 29.22 37.38
CA ILE A 423 -14.58 29.64 36.11
C ILE A 423 -13.70 28.49 35.57
N GLU A 424 -12.93 27.85 36.43
CA GLU A 424 -12.09 26.69 36.05
C GLU A 424 -12.93 25.51 35.56
N ASP A 425 -14.03 25.16 36.23
CA ASP A 425 -14.95 24.11 35.79
C ASP A 425 -15.58 24.42 34.43
N LEU A 426 -16.03 25.66 34.21
CA LEU A 426 -16.58 26.09 32.93
C LEU A 426 -15.52 26.08 31.82
N TRP A 427 -14.26 26.38 32.15
CA TRP A 427 -13.13 26.29 31.24
C TRP A 427 -12.88 24.84 30.82
N GLU A 428 -12.85 23.91 31.78
CA GLU A 428 -12.69 22.48 31.50
C GLU A 428 -13.82 21.94 30.62
N LEU A 429 -15.06 22.39 30.87
CA LEU A 429 -16.19 22.03 30.03
C LEU A 429 -16.04 22.58 28.60
N LEU A 430 -15.59 23.83 28.45
CA LEU A 430 -15.28 24.42 27.14
C LEU A 430 -14.18 23.63 26.41
N GLN A 431 -13.10 23.26 27.13
CA GLN A 431 -12.03 22.40 26.63
C GLN A 431 -12.56 21.02 26.20
N TYR A 432 -13.47 20.41 26.97
CA TYR A 432 -14.12 19.15 26.62
C TYR A 432 -14.92 19.26 25.33
N HIS A 433 -15.76 20.30 25.19
CA HIS A 433 -16.60 20.48 24.01
C HIS A 433 -15.80 20.72 22.73
N ILE A 434 -14.70 21.48 22.81
CA ILE A 434 -13.81 21.71 21.67
C ILE A 434 -12.97 20.47 21.35
N SER A 435 -12.43 19.77 22.35
CA SER A 435 -11.69 18.52 22.13
C SER A 435 -12.55 17.49 21.39
N THR A 436 -13.78 17.25 21.86
CA THR A 436 -14.71 16.29 21.24
C THR A 436 -15.24 16.75 19.87
N TYR A 437 -15.26 18.06 19.59
CA TYR A 437 -15.55 18.60 18.25
C TYR A 437 -14.47 18.24 17.22
N PHE A 438 -13.19 18.25 17.60
CA PHE A 438 -12.12 17.82 16.70
C PHE A 438 -12.02 16.30 16.60
N ASP A 439 -12.02 15.60 17.74
CA ASP A 439 -11.98 14.14 17.79
C ASP A 439 -12.85 13.62 18.95
N ASN A 440 -13.92 12.89 18.64
CA ASN A 440 -14.82 12.32 19.65
C ASN A 440 -14.39 10.93 20.16
N ASP A 441 -13.28 10.38 19.67
CA ASP A 441 -12.79 9.03 20.00
C ASP A 441 -11.45 9.11 20.77
N ILE A 442 -11.34 10.12 21.65
CA ILE A 442 -10.15 10.35 22.47
C ILE A 442 -10.16 9.39 23.67
N ALA A 443 -9.04 8.70 23.88
CA ALA A 443 -8.87 7.83 25.05
C ALA A 443 -8.94 8.62 26.37
N GLY A 444 -9.79 8.19 27.30
CA GLY A 444 -9.95 8.80 28.62
C GLY A 444 -10.93 9.97 28.68
N VAL A 445 -11.54 10.35 27.55
CA VAL A 445 -12.59 11.38 27.48
C VAL A 445 -13.92 10.72 27.14
N PRO A 446 -15.03 10.97 27.87
CA PRO A 446 -16.31 10.37 27.55
C PRO A 446 -16.83 10.87 26.20
N PRO A 447 -17.23 9.97 25.28
CA PRO A 447 -17.66 10.37 23.94
C PRO A 447 -18.97 11.14 24.03
N ALA A 448 -19.04 12.28 23.33
CA ALA A 448 -20.26 13.05 23.20
C ALA A 448 -21.29 12.27 22.39
N ARG A 449 -22.50 12.14 22.93
CA ARG A 449 -23.60 11.37 22.35
C ARG A 449 -24.79 12.27 22.04
N HIS A 450 -25.53 11.90 21.00
CA HIS A 450 -26.85 12.44 20.75
C HIS A 450 -27.83 12.02 21.86
N ARG A 451 -29.00 12.68 21.97
CA ARG A 451 -30.06 12.30 22.91
C ARG A 451 -30.55 10.84 22.76
N SER A 452 -30.31 10.24 21.60
CA SER A 452 -30.62 8.84 21.28
C SER A 452 -29.57 7.84 21.79
N GLY A 453 -28.48 8.30 22.41
CA GLY A 453 -27.37 7.46 22.86
C GLY A 453 -26.32 7.15 21.79
N ARG A 454 -26.56 7.49 20.51
CA ARG A 454 -25.58 7.34 19.42
C ARG A 454 -24.39 8.29 19.62
N PRO A 455 -23.12 7.84 19.51
CA PRO A 455 -21.97 8.74 19.53
C PRO A 455 -21.96 9.65 18.29
N LEU A 456 -21.60 10.92 18.47
CA LEU A 456 -21.53 11.91 17.39
C LEU A 456 -20.32 11.65 16.49
N LYS A 457 -20.50 11.76 15.16
CA LYS A 457 -19.41 11.69 14.18
C LYS A 457 -18.86 13.09 13.88
N THR A 458 -17.80 13.47 14.57
CA THR A 458 -17.16 14.79 14.45
C THR A 458 -16.03 14.80 13.40
N MET A 459 -15.13 15.80 13.42
CA MET A 459 -14.21 16.07 12.31
C MET A 459 -13.27 14.90 12.00
N ALA A 460 -12.63 14.30 13.02
CA ALA A 460 -11.72 13.18 12.85
C ALA A 460 -12.42 11.95 12.25
N GLN A 461 -13.62 11.60 12.75
CA GLN A 461 -14.40 10.45 12.29
C GLN A 461 -14.91 10.62 10.85
N ARG A 462 -15.12 11.86 10.38
CA ARG A 462 -15.47 12.14 8.98
C ARG A 462 -14.32 11.89 8.02
N LEU A 463 -13.08 12.11 8.47
CA LEU A 463 -11.88 11.94 7.65
C LEU A 463 -11.33 10.51 7.74
N LYS A 464 -11.26 9.95 8.96
CA LYS A 464 -10.71 8.62 9.26
C LYS A 464 -11.75 7.52 9.01
N GLY A 465 -11.28 6.27 8.98
CA GLY A 465 -12.13 5.08 8.87
C GLY A 465 -12.40 4.62 7.43
N LYS A 466 -13.13 3.51 7.28
CA LYS A 466 -13.43 2.88 5.97
C LYS A 466 -14.41 3.73 5.14
N GLU A 467 -15.40 4.32 5.80
CA GLU A 467 -16.39 5.22 5.18
C GLU A 467 -16.00 6.70 5.24
N GLY A 468 -14.82 7.01 5.80
CA GLY A 468 -14.30 8.38 5.87
C GLY A 468 -14.04 8.97 4.48
N ARG A 469 -14.01 10.30 4.38
CA ARG A 469 -13.93 11.05 3.12
C ARG A 469 -12.76 10.64 2.23
N PHE A 470 -11.59 10.35 2.80
CA PHE A 470 -10.42 9.90 2.02
C PHE A 470 -10.70 8.60 1.26
N ARG A 471 -11.22 7.58 1.95
CA ARG A 471 -11.47 6.27 1.34
C ARG A 471 -12.77 6.22 0.53
N GLY A 472 -13.84 6.80 1.04
CA GLY A 472 -15.18 6.69 0.44
C GLY A 472 -15.55 7.76 -0.57
N SER A 473 -14.83 8.88 -0.63
CA SER A 473 -15.17 10.00 -1.53
C SER A 473 -14.01 10.53 -2.35
N LEU A 474 -12.74 10.29 -1.98
CA LEU A 474 -11.58 10.78 -2.73
C LEU A 474 -10.93 9.67 -3.53
N SER A 475 -10.37 8.66 -2.85
CA SER A 475 -9.68 7.54 -3.50
C SER A 475 -10.63 6.63 -4.28
N GLY A 476 -11.88 6.49 -3.81
CA GLY A 476 -12.93 5.74 -4.50
C GLY A 476 -14.20 6.58 -4.59
N LYS A 477 -14.84 6.57 -5.77
CA LYS A 477 -16.12 7.25 -6.03
C LYS A 477 -17.03 6.33 -6.83
N ARG A 478 -18.34 6.56 -6.70
CA ARG A 478 -19.30 6.04 -7.67
C ARG A 478 -19.17 6.86 -8.96
N VAL A 479 -19.18 6.17 -10.08
CA VAL A 479 -19.03 6.77 -11.41
C VAL A 479 -20.35 6.67 -12.17
N ASN A 480 -20.56 7.60 -13.09
CA ASN A 480 -21.66 7.55 -14.05
C ASN A 480 -21.26 6.69 -15.26
N PHE A 481 -22.21 6.44 -16.17
CA PHE A 481 -21.99 5.69 -17.42
C PHE A 481 -21.43 4.27 -17.20
N SER A 482 -22.02 3.58 -16.22
CA SER A 482 -21.69 2.19 -15.89
C SER A 482 -22.94 1.32 -15.83
N ALA A 483 -22.79 0.04 -16.20
CA ALA A 483 -23.82 -0.98 -16.04
C ALA A 483 -23.25 -2.23 -15.37
N ARG A 484 -24.12 -3.03 -14.75
CA ARG A 484 -23.80 -4.31 -14.13
C ARG A 484 -24.91 -5.31 -14.44
N THR A 485 -24.55 -6.50 -14.88
CA THR A 485 -25.49 -7.62 -15.05
C THR A 485 -24.72 -8.95 -15.04
N VAL A 486 -25.46 -10.05 -15.01
CA VAL A 486 -24.96 -11.43 -15.07
C VAL A 486 -24.27 -11.67 -16.42
N ILE A 487 -23.23 -12.49 -16.42
CA ILE A 487 -22.54 -12.92 -17.64
C ILE A 487 -23.04 -14.27 -18.17
N SER A 488 -22.97 -14.47 -19.48
CA SER A 488 -23.28 -15.74 -20.15
C SER A 488 -22.20 -16.07 -21.18
N PRO A 489 -21.87 -17.36 -21.39
CA PRO A 489 -20.84 -17.76 -22.35
C PRO A 489 -21.35 -17.55 -23.78
N ASP A 490 -20.47 -17.10 -24.66
CA ASP A 490 -20.71 -17.06 -26.10
C ASP A 490 -19.37 -17.30 -26.83
N PRO A 491 -19.16 -18.49 -27.43
CA PRO A 491 -17.92 -18.80 -28.13
C PRO A 491 -17.85 -18.20 -29.55
N ASP A 492 -18.96 -17.72 -30.10
CA ASP A 492 -19.03 -17.25 -31.49
C ASP A 492 -18.61 -15.79 -31.62
N ILE A 493 -18.75 -15.01 -30.53
CA ILE A 493 -18.19 -13.68 -30.44
C ILE A 493 -16.66 -13.73 -30.33
N ASP A 494 -16.03 -12.71 -30.87
CA ASP A 494 -14.59 -12.56 -30.83
C ASP A 494 -14.09 -12.41 -29.37
N ILE A 495 -12.90 -12.94 -29.02
CA ILE A 495 -12.27 -12.69 -27.71
C ILE A 495 -12.17 -11.21 -27.33
N GLY A 496 -12.07 -10.31 -28.31
CA GLY A 496 -12.04 -8.87 -28.08
C GLY A 496 -13.41 -8.22 -27.90
N GLU A 497 -14.49 -8.95 -28.18
CA GLU A 497 -15.86 -8.46 -28.14
C GLU A 497 -16.55 -8.79 -26.82
N VAL A 498 -17.50 -7.93 -26.44
CA VAL A 498 -18.45 -8.19 -25.35
C VAL A 498 -19.87 -7.99 -25.87
N GLY A 499 -20.71 -9.00 -25.67
CA GLY A 499 -22.12 -8.91 -26.01
C GLY A 499 -22.85 -7.99 -25.02
N VAL A 500 -23.42 -6.90 -25.51
CA VAL A 500 -24.14 -5.91 -24.70
C VAL A 500 -25.65 -5.98 -24.98
N PRO A 501 -26.49 -6.12 -23.95
CA PRO A 501 -27.94 -6.03 -24.09
C PRO A 501 -28.39 -4.72 -24.74
N GLU A 502 -29.32 -4.79 -25.69
CA GLU A 502 -29.90 -3.63 -26.37
C GLU A 502 -30.46 -2.58 -25.38
N ALA A 503 -31.05 -3.02 -24.26
CA ALA A 503 -31.55 -2.11 -23.21
C ALA A 503 -30.42 -1.26 -22.60
N ILE A 504 -29.25 -1.85 -22.34
CA ILE A 504 -28.07 -1.15 -21.82
C ILE A 504 -27.50 -0.24 -22.91
N ALA A 505 -27.46 -0.70 -24.16
CA ALA A 505 -26.96 0.06 -25.30
C ALA A 505 -27.77 1.35 -25.57
N LYS A 506 -29.08 1.34 -25.30
CA LYS A 506 -29.97 2.52 -25.41
C LYS A 506 -29.78 3.51 -24.27
N GLU A 507 -29.54 3.03 -23.05
CA GLU A 507 -29.41 3.89 -21.86
C GLU A 507 -28.03 4.55 -21.81
N LEU A 508 -26.97 3.77 -22.05
CA LEU A 508 -25.60 4.26 -22.05
C LEU A 508 -25.26 4.91 -23.39
N THR A 509 -24.72 6.12 -23.32
CA THR A 509 -24.44 6.93 -24.51
C THR A 509 -22.98 7.34 -24.59
N ILE A 510 -22.52 7.60 -25.81
CA ILE A 510 -21.22 8.20 -26.10
C ILE A 510 -21.44 9.58 -26.67
N THR A 511 -20.73 10.56 -26.10
CA THR A 511 -20.69 11.91 -26.65
C THR A 511 -19.74 11.97 -27.85
N VAL A 512 -20.28 12.28 -29.03
CA VAL A 512 -19.53 12.42 -30.28
C VAL A 512 -19.66 13.86 -30.79
N ASN A 513 -18.52 14.47 -31.15
CA ASN A 513 -18.52 15.77 -31.79
C ASN A 513 -18.92 15.63 -33.26
N VAL A 514 -19.84 16.48 -33.71
CA VAL A 514 -20.30 16.51 -35.10
C VAL A 514 -19.23 17.18 -35.96
N ILE A 515 -18.69 16.43 -36.90
CA ILE A 515 -17.74 16.86 -37.94
C ILE A 515 -18.30 16.49 -39.31
N GLU A 516 -17.73 17.07 -40.37
CA GLU A 516 -18.20 16.85 -41.74
C GLU A 516 -18.30 15.37 -42.12
N ARG A 517 -17.34 14.54 -41.66
CA ARG A 517 -17.29 13.10 -41.99
C ARG A 517 -18.38 12.27 -41.33
N ASN A 518 -18.80 12.62 -40.12
CA ASN A 518 -19.78 11.83 -39.34
C ASN A 518 -21.18 12.47 -39.29
N LEU A 519 -21.36 13.66 -39.88
CA LEU A 519 -22.61 14.41 -39.87
C LEU A 519 -23.80 13.57 -40.35
N LYS A 520 -23.67 12.91 -41.51
CA LYS A 520 -24.74 12.05 -42.07
C LYS A 520 -25.13 10.92 -41.12
N LEU A 521 -24.13 10.28 -40.49
CA LEU A 521 -24.34 9.17 -39.57
C LEU A 521 -25.03 9.64 -38.29
N LEU A 522 -24.61 10.78 -37.73
CA LEU A 522 -25.19 11.33 -36.51
C LEU A 522 -26.57 11.94 -36.74
N SER A 523 -26.80 12.59 -37.89
CA SER A 523 -28.13 13.07 -38.29
C SER A 523 -29.10 11.89 -38.43
N ALA A 524 -28.69 10.78 -39.07
CA ALA A 524 -29.50 9.57 -39.13
C ALA A 524 -29.75 8.94 -37.74
N ALA A 525 -28.78 8.97 -36.82
CA ALA A 525 -28.98 8.46 -35.46
C ALA A 525 -29.95 9.33 -34.65
N VAL A 526 -29.84 10.66 -34.75
CA VAL A 526 -30.82 11.59 -34.14
C VAL A 526 -32.19 11.41 -34.77
N GLY A 527 -32.25 11.23 -36.10
CA GLY A 527 -33.47 10.98 -36.86
C GLY A 527 -34.19 9.67 -36.53
N ARG A 528 -33.53 8.72 -35.83
CA ARG A 528 -34.16 7.50 -35.29
C ARG A 528 -34.70 7.67 -33.86
N GLY A 529 -34.42 8.80 -33.21
CA GLY A 529 -34.85 9.10 -31.84
C GLY A 529 -34.41 8.04 -30.84
N GLY A 530 -35.36 7.50 -30.07
CA GLY A 530 -35.13 6.46 -29.06
C GLY A 530 -34.94 5.04 -29.62
N LYS A 531 -35.10 4.82 -30.94
CA LYS A 531 -34.90 3.50 -31.55
C LYS A 531 -33.41 3.25 -31.81
N HIS A 532 -32.89 2.14 -31.30
CA HIS A 532 -31.49 1.77 -31.51
C HIS A 532 -31.25 1.41 -32.99
N PRO A 533 -30.17 1.90 -33.63
CA PRO A 533 -29.15 2.81 -33.09
C PRO A 533 -29.58 4.29 -33.13
N GLY A 534 -29.87 4.88 -31.97
CA GLY A 534 -30.46 6.21 -31.83
C GLY A 534 -29.62 7.19 -31.01
N ALA A 535 -30.24 8.24 -30.47
CA ALA A 535 -29.59 9.23 -29.61
C ALA A 535 -30.54 9.76 -28.53
N ASN A 536 -29.99 10.08 -27.35
CA ASN A 536 -30.79 10.54 -26.20
C ASN A 536 -30.70 12.07 -26.01
N TYR A 537 -29.55 12.68 -26.31
CA TYR A 537 -29.35 14.11 -26.12
C TYR A 537 -28.50 14.71 -27.24
N VAL A 538 -28.75 15.99 -27.49
CA VAL A 538 -27.95 16.82 -28.38
C VAL A 538 -27.55 18.09 -27.64
N ARG A 539 -26.28 18.47 -27.74
CA ARG A 539 -25.78 19.75 -27.25
C ARG A 539 -25.50 20.63 -28.45
N ARG A 540 -26.19 21.76 -28.49
CA ARG A 540 -26.01 22.81 -29.48
C ARG A 540 -24.67 23.53 -29.28
N ALA A 541 -24.25 24.31 -30.27
CA ALA A 541 -23.03 25.11 -30.21
C ALA A 541 -23.03 26.17 -29.07
N ASP A 542 -24.22 26.60 -28.63
CA ASP A 542 -24.42 27.50 -27.49
C ASP A 542 -24.20 26.81 -26.11
N GLY A 543 -23.99 25.49 -26.10
CA GLY A 543 -23.83 24.68 -24.90
C GLY A 543 -25.14 24.19 -24.28
N LYS A 544 -26.31 24.55 -24.83
CA LYS A 544 -27.61 24.10 -24.34
C LYS A 544 -27.80 22.61 -24.66
N LYS A 545 -28.05 21.82 -23.61
CA LYS A 545 -28.38 20.39 -23.73
C LYS A 545 -29.88 20.22 -23.95
N VAL A 546 -30.25 19.59 -25.06
CA VAL A 546 -31.63 19.29 -25.45
C VAL A 546 -31.81 17.77 -25.45
N LYS A 547 -32.92 17.28 -24.87
CA LYS A 547 -33.26 15.86 -24.91
C LYS A 547 -33.97 15.54 -26.22
N VAL A 548 -33.55 14.46 -26.88
CA VAL A 548 -34.22 13.94 -28.08
C VAL A 548 -35.46 13.17 -27.62
N THR A 549 -36.61 13.55 -28.15
CA THR A 549 -37.91 12.95 -27.88
C THR A 549 -38.61 12.64 -29.21
N ASP A 550 -39.66 11.82 -29.17
CA ASP A 550 -40.43 11.42 -30.35
C ASP A 550 -41.13 12.59 -31.08
N ILE A 551 -41.07 13.81 -30.54
CA ILE A 551 -41.69 15.00 -31.15
C ILE A 551 -40.65 15.87 -31.85
N ASN A 552 -39.40 15.90 -31.37
CA ASN A 552 -38.40 16.87 -31.80
C ASN A 552 -37.27 16.27 -32.64
N TYR A 553 -37.22 14.95 -32.77
CA TYR A 553 -36.07 14.25 -33.36
C TYR A 553 -35.88 14.57 -34.85
N GLU A 554 -36.95 14.73 -35.62
CA GLU A 554 -36.89 15.09 -37.05
C GLU A 554 -36.26 16.48 -37.22
N VAL A 555 -36.82 17.48 -36.54
CA VAL A 555 -36.32 18.87 -36.58
C VAL A 555 -34.85 18.94 -36.11
N LEU A 556 -34.50 18.26 -35.02
CA LEU A 556 -33.12 18.24 -34.52
C LEU A 556 -32.15 17.54 -35.47
N SER A 557 -32.61 16.58 -36.27
CA SER A 557 -31.77 15.88 -37.24
C SER A 557 -31.42 16.75 -38.44
N GLU A 558 -32.34 17.64 -38.84
CA GLU A 558 -32.16 18.63 -39.92
C GLU A 558 -31.33 19.84 -39.47
N GLU A 559 -31.54 20.32 -38.25
CA GLU A 559 -30.77 21.44 -37.67
C GLU A 559 -29.33 21.06 -37.28
N LEU A 560 -28.98 19.77 -37.29
CA LEU A 560 -27.68 19.29 -36.83
C LEU A 560 -26.56 19.88 -37.68
N GLY A 561 -25.67 20.67 -37.06
CA GLY A 561 -24.54 21.31 -37.72
C GLY A 561 -23.18 20.90 -37.13
N VAL A 562 -22.11 21.23 -37.86
CA VAL A 562 -20.73 21.04 -37.39
C VAL A 562 -20.50 21.83 -36.10
N GLY A 563 -19.82 21.22 -35.13
CA GLY A 563 -19.56 21.81 -33.81
C GLY A 563 -20.62 21.50 -32.74
N TRP A 564 -21.73 20.86 -33.11
CA TRP A 564 -22.67 20.29 -32.14
C TRP A 564 -22.10 19.00 -31.55
N LYS A 565 -22.69 18.52 -30.43
CA LYS A 565 -22.35 17.23 -29.84
C LYS A 565 -23.59 16.36 -29.69
N VAL A 566 -23.48 15.10 -30.07
CA VAL A 566 -24.58 14.13 -29.97
C VAL A 566 -24.21 13.07 -28.95
N GLU A 567 -25.08 12.82 -27.98
CA GLU A 567 -25.01 11.70 -27.05
C GLU A 567 -25.79 10.52 -27.66
N ARG A 568 -25.12 9.75 -28.52
CA ARG A 568 -25.70 8.61 -29.25
C ARG A 568 -25.67 7.33 -28.42
N HIS A 569 -26.58 6.39 -28.70
CA HIS A 569 -26.55 5.03 -28.15
C HIS A 569 -25.22 4.33 -28.46
N LEU A 570 -24.85 3.34 -27.64
CA LEU A 570 -23.75 2.43 -27.97
C LEU A 570 -24.06 1.69 -29.26
N VAL A 571 -23.05 1.43 -30.10
CA VAL A 571 -23.16 0.64 -31.34
C VAL A 571 -22.00 -0.34 -31.42
N ASP A 572 -22.09 -1.28 -32.36
CA ASP A 572 -21.04 -2.27 -32.57
C ASP A 572 -19.67 -1.62 -32.87
N GLY A 573 -18.64 -2.14 -32.22
CA GLY A 573 -17.26 -1.62 -32.32
C GLY A 573 -16.93 -0.47 -31.37
N ASP A 574 -17.88 0.02 -30.56
CA ASP A 574 -17.58 0.98 -29.49
C ASP A 574 -16.70 0.36 -28.42
N ILE A 575 -15.85 1.18 -27.78
CA ILE A 575 -14.88 0.70 -26.79
C ILE A 575 -15.42 0.93 -25.38
N VAL A 576 -15.44 -0.14 -24.61
CA VAL A 576 -15.89 -0.16 -23.21
C VAL A 576 -14.87 -0.83 -22.33
N LEU A 577 -14.81 -0.44 -21.05
CA LEU A 577 -14.03 -1.17 -20.06
C LEU A 577 -14.91 -2.21 -19.38
N PHE A 578 -14.47 -3.45 -19.40
CA PHE A 578 -15.16 -4.57 -18.77
C PHE A 578 -14.35 -5.08 -17.58
N ASN A 579 -15.01 -5.24 -16.44
CA ASN A 579 -14.37 -5.46 -15.14
C ASN A 579 -15.13 -6.50 -14.30
N ARG A 580 -14.40 -7.46 -13.72
CA ARG A 580 -14.90 -8.34 -12.66
C ARG A 580 -14.27 -7.99 -11.31
N GLN A 581 -15.13 -7.87 -10.29
CA GLN A 581 -14.70 -7.66 -8.92
C GLN A 581 -14.64 -9.00 -8.18
N PRO A 582 -13.64 -9.25 -7.30
CA PRO A 582 -12.55 -8.34 -6.92
C PRO A 582 -11.46 -8.22 -8.00
N SER A 583 -10.94 -7.01 -8.19
CA SER A 583 -9.86 -6.76 -9.15
C SER A 583 -8.51 -7.08 -8.53
N LEU A 584 -8.00 -8.29 -8.76
CA LEU A 584 -6.76 -8.80 -8.14
C LEU A 584 -5.50 -8.32 -8.88
N HIS A 585 -5.59 -8.12 -10.18
CA HIS A 585 -4.49 -7.68 -11.03
C HIS A 585 -5.02 -6.80 -12.16
N ARG A 586 -4.12 -6.16 -12.92
CA ARG A 586 -4.52 -5.21 -13.98
C ARG A 586 -5.43 -5.82 -15.04
N LEU A 587 -5.27 -7.12 -15.33
CA LEU A 587 -6.11 -7.85 -16.31
C LEU A 587 -7.56 -8.08 -15.86
N SER A 588 -7.90 -7.81 -14.60
CA SER A 588 -9.29 -7.87 -14.13
C SER A 588 -10.14 -6.72 -14.70
N ILE A 589 -9.52 -5.74 -15.37
CA ILE A 589 -10.19 -4.72 -16.18
C ILE A 589 -9.50 -4.61 -17.55
N MET A 590 -10.25 -4.84 -18.62
CA MET A 590 -9.73 -4.76 -20.00
C MET A 590 -10.73 -4.03 -20.89
N ALA A 591 -10.23 -3.51 -22.01
CA ALA A 591 -11.06 -2.87 -23.02
C ALA A 591 -11.60 -3.90 -24.01
N HIS A 592 -12.92 -3.89 -24.19
CA HIS A 592 -13.66 -4.73 -25.12
C HIS A 592 -14.36 -3.87 -26.18
N TYR A 593 -14.64 -4.50 -27.31
CA TYR A 593 -15.48 -3.94 -28.37
C TYR A 593 -16.93 -4.36 -28.14
N VAL A 594 -17.84 -3.40 -28.15
CA VAL A 594 -19.27 -3.66 -27.97
C VAL A 594 -19.79 -4.43 -29.17
N ARG A 595 -20.61 -5.45 -28.89
CA ARG A 595 -21.50 -6.08 -29.86
C ARG A 595 -22.91 -6.11 -29.29
N VAL A 596 -23.80 -5.31 -29.85
CA VAL A 596 -25.17 -5.16 -29.35
C VAL A 596 -25.99 -6.36 -29.78
N MET A 597 -26.61 -7.02 -28.82
CA MET A 597 -27.36 -8.25 -29.06
C MET A 597 -28.63 -8.29 -28.20
N PRO A 598 -29.67 -9.03 -28.63
CA PRO A 598 -30.85 -9.24 -27.82
C PRO A 598 -30.50 -10.04 -26.56
N GLY A 599 -31.21 -9.79 -25.46
CA GLY A 599 -30.99 -10.44 -24.17
C GLY A 599 -30.89 -9.47 -23.00
N LYS A 600 -30.45 -9.98 -21.84
CA LYS A 600 -30.30 -9.20 -20.60
C LYS A 600 -28.95 -9.42 -19.90
N THR A 601 -28.11 -10.30 -20.42
CA THR A 601 -26.80 -10.67 -19.88
C THR A 601 -25.69 -10.07 -20.71
N PHE A 602 -24.52 -9.87 -20.11
CA PHE A 602 -23.30 -9.63 -20.88
C PHE A 602 -22.80 -10.96 -21.44
N ARG A 603 -22.50 -11.02 -22.74
CA ARG A 603 -21.91 -12.21 -23.34
C ARG A 603 -20.40 -12.09 -23.37
N LEU A 604 -19.70 -13.12 -22.88
CA LEU A 604 -18.25 -13.17 -22.82
C LEU A 604 -17.73 -14.43 -23.51
N ASN A 605 -16.64 -14.28 -24.26
CA ASN A 605 -15.95 -15.42 -24.84
C ASN A 605 -15.27 -16.26 -23.72
N PRO A 606 -15.52 -17.59 -23.64
CA PRO A 606 -14.96 -18.43 -22.59
C PRO A 606 -13.42 -18.45 -22.51
N SER A 607 -12.71 -18.22 -23.62
CA SER A 607 -11.24 -18.13 -23.62
C SER A 607 -10.70 -16.95 -22.79
N VAL A 608 -11.56 -15.95 -22.51
CA VAL A 608 -11.23 -14.72 -21.77
C VAL A 608 -11.74 -14.78 -20.31
N CYS A 609 -12.31 -15.90 -19.86
CA CYS A 609 -12.67 -16.10 -18.45
C CYS A 609 -11.46 -16.09 -17.50
N PRO A 610 -10.31 -16.73 -17.81
CA PRO A 610 -9.16 -16.79 -16.89
C PRO A 610 -8.64 -15.44 -16.38
N PRO A 611 -8.43 -14.39 -17.20
CA PRO A 611 -8.00 -13.07 -16.69
C PRO A 611 -9.03 -12.38 -15.79
N TYR A 612 -10.32 -12.69 -15.91
CA TYR A 612 -11.33 -12.19 -14.98
C TYR A 612 -11.53 -13.10 -13.77
N ASN A 613 -10.97 -14.32 -13.80
CA ASN A 613 -11.29 -15.42 -12.91
C ASN A 613 -12.81 -15.65 -12.83
N ALA A 614 -13.51 -15.46 -13.96
CA ALA A 614 -14.96 -15.47 -14.06
C ALA A 614 -15.49 -16.87 -14.38
N ASP A 615 -16.63 -17.21 -13.80
CA ASP A 615 -17.41 -18.40 -14.13
C ASP A 615 -18.84 -18.02 -14.55
N TYR A 616 -19.69 -19.02 -14.76
CA TYR A 616 -21.05 -18.83 -15.29
C TYR A 616 -22.11 -19.37 -14.33
N ASP A 617 -21.85 -19.39 -13.02
CA ASP A 617 -22.78 -19.90 -12.01
C ASP A 617 -23.78 -18.84 -11.47
N GLY A 618 -23.67 -17.60 -11.97
CA GLY A 618 -24.40 -16.43 -11.48
C GLY A 618 -23.54 -15.16 -11.35
N ASP A 619 -22.26 -15.27 -11.66
CA ASP A 619 -21.31 -14.17 -11.70
C ASP A 619 -21.81 -12.93 -12.46
N GLU A 620 -21.58 -11.76 -11.85
CA GLU A 620 -21.94 -10.46 -12.43
C GLU A 620 -20.69 -9.62 -12.70
N MET A 621 -20.68 -8.96 -13.86
CA MET A 621 -19.57 -8.08 -14.26
C MET A 621 -20.04 -6.65 -14.50
N ASN A 622 -19.09 -5.72 -14.41
CA ASN A 622 -19.31 -4.29 -14.60
C ASN A 622 -18.79 -3.85 -15.97
N MET A 623 -19.53 -2.97 -16.62
CA MET A 623 -19.14 -2.30 -17.85
C MET A 623 -19.10 -0.79 -17.64
N HIS A 624 -18.06 -0.12 -18.14
CA HIS A 624 -17.91 1.33 -18.08
C HIS A 624 -17.72 1.91 -19.49
N VAL A 625 -18.48 2.96 -19.81
CA VAL A 625 -18.46 3.61 -21.14
C VAL A 625 -17.64 4.90 -21.10
N LEU A 626 -16.56 4.92 -21.87
CA LEU A 626 -15.59 6.00 -21.91
C LEU A 626 -16.10 7.20 -22.75
N GLN A 627 -16.18 8.38 -22.12
CA GLN A 627 -16.80 9.56 -22.74
C GLN A 627 -15.85 10.40 -23.59
N THR A 628 -14.60 10.60 -23.16
CA THR A 628 -13.63 11.41 -23.91
C THR A 628 -12.96 10.58 -25.01
N GLU A 629 -12.59 11.23 -26.11
CA GLU A 629 -11.90 10.59 -27.23
C GLU A 629 -10.51 10.07 -26.81
N GLU A 630 -9.78 10.85 -26.01
CA GLU A 630 -8.46 10.48 -25.47
C GLU A 630 -8.54 9.18 -24.64
N ALA A 631 -9.50 9.07 -23.72
CA ALA A 631 -9.64 7.87 -22.88
C ALA A 631 -10.03 6.65 -23.71
N ARG A 632 -10.88 6.81 -24.73
CA ARG A 632 -11.22 5.71 -25.65
C ARG A 632 -10.00 5.25 -26.45
N ALA A 633 -9.20 6.18 -26.95
CA ALA A 633 -7.99 5.86 -27.70
C ALA A 633 -6.95 5.17 -26.82
N GLU A 634 -6.72 5.66 -25.60
CA GLU A 634 -5.82 5.06 -24.62
C GLU A 634 -6.24 3.63 -24.27
N ALA A 635 -7.53 3.42 -23.95
CA ALA A 635 -8.08 2.10 -23.66
C ALA A 635 -7.94 1.14 -24.85
N LYS A 636 -8.18 1.61 -26.09
CA LYS A 636 -7.99 0.81 -27.31
C LYS A 636 -6.56 0.33 -27.47
N ILE A 637 -5.60 1.23 -27.25
CA ILE A 637 -4.19 0.99 -27.56
C ILE A 637 -3.51 0.21 -26.44
N LEU A 638 -3.85 0.44 -25.18
CA LEU A 638 -3.14 -0.16 -24.05
C LEU A 638 -3.90 -1.32 -23.40
N MET A 639 -5.23 -1.24 -23.35
CA MET A 639 -6.04 -2.13 -22.53
C MET A 639 -6.84 -3.17 -23.31
N ALA A 640 -6.78 -3.17 -24.65
CA ALA A 640 -7.50 -4.13 -25.47
C ALA A 640 -7.10 -5.58 -25.14
N VAL A 641 -8.07 -6.50 -25.18
CA VAL A 641 -7.89 -7.92 -24.82
C VAL A 641 -6.75 -8.56 -25.60
N GLN A 642 -6.70 -8.39 -26.92
CA GLN A 642 -5.68 -8.99 -27.78
C GLN A 642 -4.26 -8.52 -27.45
N ARG A 643 -4.09 -7.34 -26.83
CA ARG A 643 -2.78 -6.81 -26.41
C ARG A 643 -2.32 -7.36 -25.06
N ASN A 644 -3.23 -8.00 -24.34
CA ASN A 644 -3.01 -8.49 -22.98
C ASN A 644 -3.20 -10.01 -22.89
N ILE A 645 -2.91 -10.73 -23.99
CA ILE A 645 -2.92 -12.20 -24.03
C ILE A 645 -1.85 -12.77 -23.08
N ILE A 646 -0.68 -12.14 -22.99
CA ILE A 646 0.42 -12.55 -22.11
C ILE A 646 0.30 -11.92 -20.72
N SER A 647 0.47 -12.75 -19.69
CA SER A 647 0.43 -12.33 -18.29
C SER A 647 1.71 -11.58 -17.88
N PRO A 648 1.58 -10.40 -17.23
CA PRO A 648 2.73 -9.67 -16.68
C PRO A 648 3.38 -10.34 -15.47
N ARG A 649 2.76 -11.38 -14.90
CA ARG A 649 3.30 -12.08 -13.72
C ARG A 649 4.41 -13.07 -14.08
N PHE A 650 4.31 -13.72 -15.24
CA PHE A 650 5.16 -14.87 -15.58
C PHE A 650 5.47 -15.00 -17.09
N GLY A 651 5.02 -14.07 -17.94
CA GLY A 651 5.41 -14.06 -19.36
C GLY A 651 4.84 -15.21 -20.20
N ARG A 652 3.66 -15.73 -19.84
CA ARG A 652 2.94 -16.79 -20.57
C ARG A 652 1.50 -16.37 -20.89
N PRO A 653 0.86 -16.94 -21.92
CA PRO A 653 -0.51 -16.59 -22.29
C PRO A 653 -1.50 -16.96 -21.17
N ILE A 654 -2.27 -15.99 -20.70
CA ILE A 654 -3.38 -16.22 -19.76
C ILE A 654 -4.71 -16.44 -20.48
N ILE A 655 -4.85 -15.91 -21.70
CA ILE A 655 -6.00 -16.15 -22.58
C ILE A 655 -5.68 -17.36 -23.46
N GLY A 656 -6.58 -18.34 -23.50
CA GLY A 656 -6.38 -19.56 -24.26
C GLY A 656 -7.54 -20.54 -24.14
N GLY A 657 -7.30 -21.77 -24.60
CA GLY A 657 -8.22 -22.89 -24.50
C GLY A 657 -8.53 -23.26 -23.04
N ILE A 658 -9.80 -23.52 -22.74
CA ILE A 658 -10.25 -24.05 -21.46
C ILE A 658 -11.18 -25.24 -21.71
N HIS A 659 -11.15 -26.23 -20.81
CA HIS A 659 -12.09 -27.37 -20.77
C HIS A 659 -12.36 -27.97 -22.17
N ASP A 660 -13.58 -27.80 -22.70
CA ASP A 660 -14.06 -28.33 -23.97
C ASP A 660 -13.16 -27.97 -25.16
N TYR A 661 -12.51 -26.79 -25.14
CA TYR A 661 -11.58 -26.41 -26.21
C TYR A 661 -10.36 -27.34 -26.26
N ILE A 662 -9.87 -27.75 -25.09
CA ILE A 662 -8.75 -28.68 -24.97
C ILE A 662 -9.23 -30.07 -25.38
N THR A 663 -10.35 -30.55 -24.82
CA THR A 663 -10.89 -31.88 -25.12
C THR A 663 -11.24 -32.05 -26.59
N GLY A 664 -11.89 -31.08 -27.22
CA GLY A 664 -12.30 -31.13 -28.62
C GLY A 664 -11.11 -31.20 -29.58
N ILE A 665 -10.09 -30.38 -29.35
CA ILE A 665 -8.87 -30.39 -30.16
C ILE A 665 -8.04 -31.65 -29.91
N PHE A 666 -7.99 -32.13 -28.67
CA PHE A 666 -7.34 -33.39 -28.33
C PHE A 666 -7.99 -34.56 -29.07
N LEU A 667 -9.32 -34.67 -29.04
CA LEU A 667 -10.08 -35.69 -29.77
C LEU A 667 -9.91 -35.58 -31.29
N LEU A 668 -9.81 -34.36 -31.82
CA LEU A 668 -9.56 -34.13 -33.23
C LEU A 668 -8.17 -34.66 -33.62
N THR A 669 -7.12 -34.24 -32.91
CA THR A 669 -5.72 -34.44 -33.32
C THR A 669 -5.14 -35.81 -32.93
N ARG A 670 -5.82 -36.58 -32.08
CA ARG A 670 -5.38 -37.90 -31.64
C ARG A 670 -5.59 -38.99 -32.68
N GLY A 671 -4.57 -39.82 -32.86
CA GLY A 671 -4.52 -40.93 -33.80
C GLY A 671 -4.48 -40.48 -35.26
N VAL A 672 -4.71 -41.42 -36.16
CA VAL A 672 -4.84 -41.15 -37.60
C VAL A 672 -6.29 -41.35 -38.00
N ARG A 673 -7.00 -40.24 -38.22
CA ARG A 673 -8.40 -40.23 -38.68
C ARG A 673 -8.48 -39.60 -40.07
N LYS A 674 -9.34 -40.17 -40.92
CA LYS A 674 -9.56 -39.72 -42.30
C LYS A 674 -10.97 -39.15 -42.41
N PHE A 675 -11.10 -37.95 -42.97
CA PHE A 675 -12.36 -37.25 -43.15
C PHE A 675 -12.63 -37.01 -44.63
N GLU A 676 -13.88 -37.26 -45.02
CA GLU A 676 -14.40 -36.88 -46.34
C GLU A 676 -14.61 -35.36 -46.42
N LYS A 677 -14.72 -34.82 -47.63
CA LYS A 677 -14.85 -33.38 -47.87
C LYS A 677 -15.98 -32.73 -47.07
N GLU A 678 -17.16 -33.36 -47.05
CA GLU A 678 -18.32 -32.85 -46.31
C GLU A 678 -18.04 -32.75 -44.80
N ALA A 679 -17.42 -33.79 -44.24
CA ALA A 679 -17.02 -33.80 -42.83
C ALA A 679 -16.00 -32.71 -42.49
N VAL A 680 -15.07 -32.42 -43.41
CA VAL A 680 -14.09 -31.35 -43.24
C VAL A 680 -14.79 -29.98 -43.25
N LEU A 681 -15.71 -29.76 -44.18
CA LEU A 681 -16.48 -28.51 -44.28
C LEU A 681 -17.32 -28.27 -43.02
N ASP A 682 -17.96 -29.31 -42.47
CA ASP A 682 -18.69 -29.21 -41.21
C ASP A 682 -17.77 -28.83 -40.04
N ILE A 683 -16.57 -29.42 -39.96
CA ILE A 683 -15.62 -29.16 -38.88
C ILE A 683 -15.07 -27.72 -38.98
N LEU A 684 -14.86 -27.22 -40.19
CA LEU A 684 -14.37 -25.88 -40.47
C LEU A 684 -15.48 -24.82 -40.50
N ASP A 685 -16.73 -25.17 -40.16
CA ASP A 685 -17.83 -24.21 -40.14
C ASP A 685 -17.54 -23.03 -39.20
N ASN A 686 -17.82 -21.81 -39.67
CA ASN A 686 -17.51 -20.55 -39.01
C ASN A 686 -16.02 -20.32 -38.65
N VAL A 687 -15.09 -21.12 -39.16
CA VAL A 687 -13.65 -20.87 -39.09
C VAL A 687 -13.24 -20.01 -40.29
N ASN A 688 -12.35 -19.04 -40.08
CA ASN A 688 -11.94 -18.09 -41.12
C ASN A 688 -10.95 -18.72 -42.13
N ILE A 689 -11.40 -19.69 -42.93
CA ILE A 689 -10.61 -20.39 -43.95
C ILE A 689 -11.40 -20.40 -45.26
N ASP A 690 -10.86 -19.74 -46.29
CA ASP A 690 -11.51 -19.62 -47.60
C ASP A 690 -11.11 -20.73 -48.59
N VAL A 691 -9.96 -21.38 -48.37
CA VAL A 691 -9.40 -22.36 -49.30
C VAL A 691 -8.98 -23.62 -48.54
N LEU A 692 -9.47 -24.76 -49.01
CA LEU A 692 -9.04 -26.07 -48.53
C LEU A 692 -7.73 -26.48 -49.20
N ASP A 693 -6.80 -27.03 -48.42
CA ASP A 693 -5.60 -27.69 -48.94
C ASP A 693 -5.94 -28.88 -49.84
N GLU A 694 -4.97 -29.31 -50.64
CA GLU A 694 -5.05 -30.55 -51.42
C GLU A 694 -5.33 -31.76 -50.52
N PRO A 695 -6.19 -32.71 -50.95
CA PRO A 695 -6.50 -33.89 -50.16
C PRO A 695 -5.25 -34.76 -49.96
N ALA A 696 -5.09 -35.31 -48.76
CA ALA A 696 -3.98 -36.19 -48.40
C ALA A 696 -3.97 -37.51 -49.21
N GLY A 697 -5.10 -37.90 -49.81
CA GLY A 697 -5.21 -39.04 -50.71
C GLY A 697 -6.67 -39.39 -51.02
N THR A 698 -6.89 -40.60 -51.55
CA THR A 698 -8.24 -41.15 -51.79
C THR A 698 -8.43 -42.46 -51.03
N PHE A 699 -9.62 -42.69 -50.47
CA PHE A 699 -10.00 -43.97 -49.85
C PHE A 699 -11.36 -44.44 -50.36
N ILE A 700 -11.70 -45.70 -50.07
CA ILE A 700 -13.00 -46.27 -50.41
C ILE A 700 -13.98 -45.89 -49.30
N SER A 701 -14.98 -45.08 -49.62
CA SER A 701 -16.04 -44.65 -48.69
C SER A 701 -16.91 -45.83 -48.26
N SER A 702 -17.79 -45.59 -47.28
CA SER A 702 -18.87 -46.52 -46.90
C SER A 702 -19.83 -46.84 -48.04
N THR A 703 -19.86 -46.01 -49.09
CA THR A 703 -20.63 -46.20 -50.33
C THR A 703 -19.84 -46.89 -51.45
N TYR A 704 -18.64 -47.43 -51.16
CA TYR A 704 -17.74 -48.11 -52.10
C TYR A 704 -17.19 -47.25 -53.25
N GLU A 705 -17.25 -45.92 -53.11
CA GLU A 705 -16.70 -44.98 -54.09
C GLU A 705 -15.30 -44.49 -53.67
N LYS A 706 -14.45 -44.17 -54.66
CA LYS A 706 -13.14 -43.53 -54.38
C LYS A 706 -13.37 -42.06 -54.09
N VAL A 707 -13.27 -41.68 -52.82
CA VAL A 707 -13.46 -40.30 -52.37
C VAL A 707 -12.14 -39.70 -51.85
N PRO A 708 -11.89 -38.39 -52.07
CA PRO A 708 -10.74 -37.71 -51.49
C PRO A 708 -10.90 -37.57 -49.97
N TYR A 709 -9.80 -37.66 -49.23
CA TYR A 709 -9.79 -37.46 -47.78
C TYR A 709 -8.73 -36.47 -47.30
N TRP A 710 -9.01 -35.87 -46.15
CA TRP A 710 -8.10 -35.07 -45.35
C TRP A 710 -7.82 -35.78 -44.02
N THR A 711 -6.63 -35.58 -43.47
CA THR A 711 -6.30 -36.12 -42.15
C THR A 711 -6.70 -35.15 -41.05
N ASN A 712 -6.98 -35.65 -39.84
CA ASN A 712 -7.18 -34.81 -38.66
C ASN A 712 -6.05 -33.78 -38.45
N LYS A 713 -4.79 -34.20 -38.60
CA LYS A 713 -3.63 -33.34 -38.42
C LYS A 713 -3.57 -32.24 -39.49
N GLN A 714 -3.99 -32.54 -40.72
CA GLN A 714 -4.11 -31.55 -41.79
C GLN A 714 -5.19 -30.51 -41.49
N ILE A 715 -6.35 -30.92 -40.98
CA ILE A 715 -7.44 -29.99 -40.59
C ILE A 715 -6.95 -28.98 -39.54
N PHE A 716 -6.24 -29.44 -38.51
CA PHE A 716 -5.65 -28.53 -37.52
C PHE A 716 -4.53 -27.66 -38.09
N SER A 717 -3.79 -28.14 -39.09
CA SER A 717 -2.72 -27.37 -39.73
C SER A 717 -3.24 -26.14 -40.47
N MET A 718 -4.49 -26.17 -40.96
CA MET A 718 -5.08 -25.04 -41.70
C MET A 718 -5.29 -23.77 -40.87
N ILE A 719 -5.34 -23.87 -39.54
CA ILE A 719 -5.47 -22.70 -38.66
C ILE A 719 -4.11 -22.15 -38.18
N LEU A 720 -3.00 -22.82 -38.50
CA LEU A 720 -1.65 -22.39 -38.09
C LEU A 720 -1.07 -21.41 -39.13
N PRO A 721 -0.35 -20.37 -38.68
CA PRO A 721 0.37 -19.49 -39.60
C PRO A 721 1.43 -20.23 -40.42
N GLU A 722 1.58 -19.87 -41.69
CA GLU A 722 2.66 -20.36 -42.55
C GLU A 722 4.03 -20.02 -41.96
N GLY A 723 4.98 -20.96 -42.02
CA GLY A 723 6.34 -20.78 -41.47
C GLY A 723 6.45 -21.00 -39.95
N LEU A 724 5.36 -21.36 -39.26
CA LEU A 724 5.42 -21.72 -37.85
C LEU A 724 6.19 -23.05 -37.66
N ASN A 725 7.30 -22.99 -36.93
CA ASN A 725 8.09 -24.15 -36.52
C ASN A 725 8.12 -24.24 -34.99
N LEU A 726 7.74 -25.41 -34.45
CA LEU A 726 7.70 -25.64 -33.00
C LEU A 726 7.79 -27.13 -32.67
N ASN A 727 8.58 -27.48 -31.67
CA ASN A 727 8.59 -28.82 -31.08
C ASN A 727 8.49 -28.74 -29.55
N PHE A 728 7.70 -29.63 -28.95
CA PHE A 728 7.56 -29.71 -27.49
C PHE A 728 6.90 -31.03 -27.06
N ARG A 729 6.95 -31.31 -25.76
CA ARG A 729 6.26 -32.43 -25.14
C ARG A 729 4.91 -31.96 -24.59
N GLY A 730 3.83 -32.63 -24.99
CA GLY A 730 2.49 -32.41 -24.46
C GLY A 730 2.35 -32.86 -23.00
N LYS A 731 1.23 -32.49 -22.38
CA LYS A 731 0.81 -32.93 -21.05
C LYS A 731 0.64 -34.44 -20.93
N VAL A 732 0.26 -35.12 -22.02
CA VAL A 732 0.10 -36.59 -22.07
C VAL A 732 1.43 -37.34 -21.94
N CYS A 733 2.58 -36.65 -22.00
CA CYS A 733 3.89 -37.27 -21.86
C CYS A 733 4.09 -37.91 -20.48
N GLU A 734 4.40 -39.21 -20.46
CA GLU A 734 4.70 -39.96 -19.23
C GLU A 734 6.12 -39.73 -18.68
N LYS A 735 6.88 -38.82 -19.30
CA LYS A 735 8.25 -38.47 -18.90
C LYS A 735 9.17 -39.69 -18.79
N CYS A 736 9.20 -40.51 -19.84
CA CYS A 736 9.97 -41.76 -19.92
C CYS A 736 11.42 -41.62 -19.41
N ILE A 737 12.11 -40.53 -19.77
CA ILE A 737 13.50 -40.25 -19.35
C ILE A 737 13.62 -40.14 -17.82
N GLU A 738 12.69 -39.45 -17.16
CA GLU A 738 12.68 -39.30 -15.70
C GLU A 738 12.41 -40.64 -14.99
N LYS A 739 11.70 -41.55 -15.66
CA LYS A 739 11.42 -42.92 -15.22
C LYS A 739 12.51 -43.94 -15.62
N GLY A 740 13.61 -43.49 -16.23
CA GLY A 740 14.70 -44.37 -16.70
C GLY A 740 14.37 -45.21 -17.95
N LEU A 741 13.32 -44.85 -18.69
CA LEU A 741 12.85 -45.51 -19.91
C LEU A 741 13.35 -44.77 -21.17
N THR A 742 13.50 -45.51 -22.29
CA THR A 742 13.87 -44.95 -23.60
C THR A 742 12.73 -44.11 -24.20
N CYS A 743 13.05 -42.92 -24.72
CA CYS A 743 12.07 -42.01 -25.32
C CYS A 743 12.10 -42.12 -26.85
N GLU A 744 10.98 -42.52 -27.45
CA GLU A 744 10.84 -42.71 -28.91
C GLU A 744 10.43 -41.43 -29.67
N LYS A 745 10.35 -40.28 -28.98
CA LYS A 745 10.01 -38.95 -29.54
C LYS A 745 8.78 -39.00 -30.48
N GLU A 746 8.97 -38.77 -31.78
CA GLU A 746 7.92 -38.73 -32.81
C GLU A 746 7.14 -40.05 -32.93
N GLN A 747 7.78 -41.17 -32.60
CA GLN A 747 7.17 -42.51 -32.64
C GLN A 747 6.52 -42.90 -31.30
N CYS A 748 6.39 -41.96 -30.37
CA CYS A 748 5.79 -42.21 -29.07
C CYS A 748 4.38 -42.84 -29.21
N PRO A 749 4.11 -43.99 -28.55
CA PRO A 749 2.80 -44.64 -28.60
C PRO A 749 1.64 -43.75 -28.11
N ASN A 750 1.94 -42.83 -27.20
CA ASN A 750 0.97 -41.87 -26.65
C ASN A 750 0.89 -40.56 -27.45
N GLU A 751 1.59 -40.46 -28.59
CA GLU A 751 1.65 -39.26 -29.44
C GLU A 751 2.01 -37.98 -28.65
N ALA A 752 2.85 -38.10 -27.61
CA ALA A 752 3.12 -36.99 -26.69
C ALA A 752 4.13 -35.95 -27.22
N TYR A 753 4.84 -36.23 -28.31
CA TYR A 753 5.81 -35.32 -28.91
C TYR A 753 5.18 -34.56 -30.09
N VAL A 754 4.92 -33.27 -29.87
CA VAL A 754 4.31 -32.38 -30.85
C VAL A 754 5.39 -31.78 -31.74
N LEU A 755 5.26 -31.99 -33.05
CA LEU A 755 6.15 -31.43 -34.08
C LEU A 755 5.32 -30.67 -35.11
N ILE A 756 5.55 -29.36 -35.19
CA ILE A 756 4.96 -28.46 -36.18
C ILE A 756 6.10 -27.93 -37.05
N GLN A 757 5.99 -28.11 -38.36
CA GLN A 757 6.96 -27.63 -39.35
C GLN A 757 6.25 -26.84 -40.45
N ASN A 758 6.70 -25.60 -40.68
CA ASN A 758 6.13 -24.68 -41.66
C ASN A 758 4.59 -24.59 -41.63
N GLY A 759 4.01 -24.51 -40.43
CA GLY A 759 2.56 -24.45 -40.23
C GLY A 759 1.83 -25.80 -40.34
N LYS A 760 2.54 -26.92 -40.52
CA LYS A 760 1.95 -28.26 -40.60
C LYS A 760 2.24 -29.09 -39.36
N LEU A 761 1.19 -29.64 -38.75
CA LEU A 761 1.29 -30.59 -37.64
C LEU A 761 1.70 -31.98 -38.18
N ILE A 762 2.97 -32.34 -37.99
CA ILE A 762 3.55 -33.59 -38.49
C ILE A 762 3.28 -34.74 -37.51
N SER A 763 3.58 -34.54 -36.23
CA SER A 763 3.40 -35.54 -35.18
C SER A 763 2.84 -34.93 -33.90
N GLY A 764 2.24 -35.80 -33.08
CA GLY A 764 1.77 -35.48 -31.75
C GLY A 764 0.30 -35.05 -31.66
N VAL A 765 -0.20 -35.00 -30.43
CA VAL A 765 -1.56 -34.59 -30.07
C VAL A 765 -1.54 -33.22 -29.37
N ILE A 766 -2.56 -32.41 -29.63
CA ILE A 766 -2.66 -31.05 -29.09
C ILE A 766 -3.50 -31.08 -27.80
N ASP A 767 -2.89 -30.65 -26.70
CA ASP A 767 -3.47 -30.68 -25.35
C ASP A 767 -3.30 -29.33 -24.61
N GLU A 768 -3.50 -29.30 -23.28
CA GLU A 768 -3.39 -28.09 -22.47
C GLU A 768 -2.02 -27.40 -22.61
N ALA A 769 -0.93 -28.15 -22.83
CA ALA A 769 0.40 -27.55 -23.00
C ALA A 769 0.52 -26.76 -24.32
N ALA A 770 -0.29 -27.10 -25.31
CA ALA A 770 -0.25 -26.48 -26.63
C ALA A 770 -1.09 -25.20 -26.71
N ILE A 771 -2.36 -25.28 -26.26
CA ILE A 771 -3.37 -24.22 -26.42
C ILE A 771 -4.00 -23.74 -25.11
N GLY A 772 -3.69 -24.39 -23.99
CA GLY A 772 -4.33 -24.10 -22.71
C GLY A 772 -3.98 -22.72 -22.15
N SER A 773 -4.89 -22.15 -21.36
CA SER A 773 -4.59 -20.98 -20.52
C SER A 773 -3.36 -21.27 -19.64
N PHE A 774 -2.50 -20.27 -19.42
CA PHE A 774 -1.22 -20.31 -18.71
C PHE A 774 -0.09 -21.08 -19.40
N LYS A 775 -0.38 -22.16 -20.13
CA LYS A 775 0.64 -23.10 -20.66
C LYS A 775 0.82 -23.06 -22.17
N GLY A 776 -0.13 -22.50 -22.92
CA GLY A 776 -0.22 -22.63 -24.38
C GLY A 776 1.02 -22.17 -25.13
N LEU A 777 1.88 -23.11 -25.52
CA LEU A 777 3.14 -22.84 -26.22
C LEU A 777 2.92 -22.34 -27.66
N ILE A 778 1.88 -22.83 -28.34
CA ILE A 778 1.55 -22.39 -29.70
C ILE A 778 1.09 -20.93 -29.67
N ILE A 779 0.21 -20.59 -28.73
CA ILE A 779 -0.30 -19.22 -28.56
C ILE A 779 0.85 -18.25 -28.26
N ASP A 780 1.73 -18.62 -27.32
CA ASP A 780 2.93 -17.83 -26.98
C ASP A 780 3.83 -17.58 -28.20
N ARG A 781 4.08 -18.63 -29.01
CA ARG A 781 4.92 -18.51 -30.20
C ARG A 781 4.29 -17.62 -31.25
N ILE A 782 2.99 -17.78 -31.51
CA ILE A 782 2.25 -16.95 -32.48
C ILE A 782 2.27 -15.48 -32.03
N PHE A 783 2.05 -15.22 -30.74
CA PHE A 783 2.02 -13.85 -30.21
C PHE A 783 3.34 -13.12 -30.39
N ARG A 784 4.46 -13.80 -30.14
CA ARG A 784 5.80 -13.20 -30.24
C ARG A 784 6.27 -13.01 -31.67
N HIS A 785 5.97 -13.95 -32.58
CA HIS A 785 6.50 -13.94 -33.95
C HIS A 785 5.57 -13.26 -34.97
N TYR A 786 4.26 -13.40 -34.80
CA TYR A 786 3.25 -12.93 -35.75
C TYR A 786 2.38 -11.79 -35.20
N GLY A 787 2.51 -11.46 -33.91
CA GLY A 787 1.87 -10.30 -33.28
C GLY A 787 0.44 -10.57 -32.76
N GLU A 788 -0.19 -9.52 -32.20
CA GLU A 788 -1.44 -9.66 -31.45
C GLU A 788 -2.65 -10.06 -32.31
N VAL A 789 -2.67 -9.68 -33.59
CA VAL A 789 -3.80 -9.93 -34.50
C VAL A 789 -3.85 -11.41 -34.89
N ALA A 790 -2.70 -11.98 -35.26
CA ALA A 790 -2.60 -13.40 -35.60
C ALA A 790 -2.94 -14.30 -34.40
N SER A 791 -2.51 -13.94 -33.19
CA SER A 791 -2.89 -14.69 -31.97
C SER A 791 -4.38 -14.65 -31.70
N LYS A 792 -5.00 -13.48 -31.86
CA LYS A 792 -6.43 -13.30 -31.69
C LYS A 792 -7.22 -14.19 -32.65
N GLU A 793 -6.84 -14.17 -33.93
CA GLU A 793 -7.44 -15.01 -34.97
C GLU A 793 -7.24 -16.50 -34.69
N PHE A 794 -6.02 -16.90 -34.32
CA PHE A 794 -5.73 -18.29 -33.95
C PHE A 794 -6.58 -18.77 -32.78
N ILE A 795 -6.75 -17.97 -31.72
CA ILE A 795 -7.57 -18.34 -30.57
C ILE A 795 -9.05 -18.49 -30.98
N ASN A 796 -9.60 -17.53 -31.74
CA ASN A 796 -10.98 -17.60 -32.21
C ASN A 796 -11.22 -18.83 -33.09
N ASN A 797 -10.33 -19.09 -34.06
CA ASN A 797 -10.41 -20.23 -34.96
C ASN A 797 -10.26 -21.56 -34.21
N THR A 798 -9.33 -21.64 -33.25
CA THR A 798 -9.12 -22.82 -32.41
C THR A 798 -10.37 -23.12 -31.57
N SER A 799 -10.97 -22.11 -30.94
CA SER A 799 -12.16 -22.29 -30.11
C SER A 799 -13.34 -22.83 -30.92
N ARG A 800 -13.59 -22.27 -32.12
CA ARG A 800 -14.67 -22.74 -33.02
C ARG A 800 -14.40 -24.16 -33.52
N LEU A 801 -13.18 -24.41 -33.99
CA LEU A 801 -12.74 -25.73 -34.43
C LEU A 801 -12.91 -26.79 -33.33
N ALA A 802 -12.55 -26.45 -32.10
CA ALA A 802 -12.68 -27.35 -30.96
C ALA A 802 -14.15 -27.72 -30.66
N ILE A 803 -15.04 -26.73 -30.71
CA ILE A 803 -16.47 -26.92 -30.49
C ILE A 803 -17.08 -27.79 -31.59
N ASN A 804 -16.76 -27.51 -32.85
CA ASN A 804 -17.25 -28.32 -33.97
C ASN A 804 -16.74 -29.77 -33.86
N ALA A 805 -15.48 -29.95 -33.47
CA ALA A 805 -14.89 -31.27 -33.29
C ALA A 805 -15.53 -32.06 -32.13
N ILE A 806 -15.78 -31.42 -30.98
CA ILE A 806 -16.40 -32.10 -29.83
C ILE A 806 -17.87 -32.42 -30.09
N LEU A 807 -18.62 -31.53 -30.73
CA LEU A 807 -20.01 -31.76 -31.12
C LEU A 807 -20.14 -32.92 -32.11
N ARG A 808 -19.23 -33.01 -33.09
CA ARG A 808 -19.22 -34.11 -34.06
C ARG A 808 -18.82 -35.44 -33.42
N SER A 809 -17.81 -35.43 -32.55
CA SER A 809 -17.32 -36.65 -31.92
C SER A 809 -18.31 -37.22 -30.90
N GLY A 810 -19.10 -36.34 -30.26
CA GLY A 810 -19.94 -36.70 -29.12
C GLY A 810 -19.08 -36.99 -27.90
N PHE A 811 -19.17 -36.14 -26.87
CA PHE A 811 -18.43 -36.33 -25.63
C PHE A 811 -19.37 -36.27 -24.44
N SER A 812 -19.37 -37.33 -23.64
CA SER A 812 -20.19 -37.45 -22.44
C SER A 812 -19.41 -38.24 -21.39
N PHE A 813 -19.75 -38.01 -20.12
CA PHE A 813 -19.21 -38.75 -18.98
C PHE A 813 -20.39 -39.38 -18.22
N GLY A 814 -20.42 -40.70 -18.14
CA GLY A 814 -21.45 -41.48 -17.47
C GLY A 814 -20.93 -42.15 -16.20
N ILE A 815 -21.85 -42.63 -15.36
CA ILE A 815 -21.50 -43.36 -14.14
C ILE A 815 -20.68 -44.63 -14.42
N SER A 816 -20.86 -45.25 -15.59
CA SER A 816 -20.12 -46.45 -16.00
C SER A 816 -18.65 -46.17 -16.31
N ASP A 817 -18.29 -44.92 -16.62
CA ASP A 817 -16.89 -44.53 -16.86
C ASP A 817 -16.07 -44.57 -15.56
N GLU A 818 -16.71 -44.75 -14.42
CA GLU A 818 -16.06 -44.95 -13.12
C GLU A 818 -16.01 -46.44 -12.72
N ASP A 819 -16.51 -47.36 -13.55
CA ASP A 819 -16.52 -48.80 -13.22
C ASP A 819 -15.13 -49.42 -13.43
N ILE A 820 -14.57 -49.94 -12.34
CA ILE A 820 -13.37 -50.78 -12.36
C ILE A 820 -13.83 -52.25 -12.26
N PRO A 821 -13.24 -53.17 -13.05
CA PRO A 821 -13.47 -54.61 -12.92
C PRO A 821 -13.22 -55.10 -11.48
N LEU A 822 -13.88 -56.20 -11.10
CA LEU A 822 -13.72 -56.79 -9.76
C LEU A 822 -12.26 -57.06 -9.41
N GLU A 823 -11.48 -57.55 -10.38
CA GLU A 823 -10.03 -57.77 -10.22
C GLU A 823 -9.28 -56.50 -9.81
N GLY A 824 -9.60 -55.35 -10.42
CA GLY A 824 -9.01 -54.07 -10.07
C GLY A 824 -9.47 -53.56 -8.70
N LYS A 825 -10.74 -53.80 -8.32
CA LYS A 825 -11.25 -53.47 -6.98
C LYS A 825 -10.58 -54.30 -5.89
N ASP A 826 -10.40 -55.60 -6.14
CA ASP A 826 -9.74 -56.51 -5.20
C ASP A 826 -8.26 -56.13 -5.03
N GLN A 827 -7.57 -55.77 -6.11
CA GLN A 827 -6.21 -55.22 -6.06
C GLN A 827 -6.13 -53.94 -5.22
N ILE A 828 -7.04 -52.98 -5.43
CA ILE A 828 -7.06 -51.75 -4.62
C ILE A 828 -7.27 -52.06 -3.14
N ARG A 829 -8.19 -52.99 -2.84
CA ARG A 829 -8.53 -53.35 -1.46
C ARG A 829 -7.38 -54.07 -0.75
N GLU A 830 -6.80 -55.09 -1.37
CA GLU A 830 -5.79 -55.93 -0.74
C GLU A 830 -4.39 -55.32 -0.84
N ASP A 831 -3.96 -54.91 -2.05
CA ASP A 831 -2.58 -54.51 -2.31
C ASP A 831 -2.29 -53.08 -1.82
N ALA A 832 -3.28 -52.17 -1.92
CA ALA A 832 -3.08 -50.77 -1.54
C ALA A 832 -3.63 -50.45 -0.13
N VAL A 833 -4.93 -50.69 0.12
CA VAL A 833 -5.58 -50.27 1.37
C VAL A 833 -5.18 -51.15 2.55
N HIS A 834 -5.37 -52.47 2.43
CA HIS A 834 -5.13 -53.40 3.54
C HIS A 834 -3.65 -53.50 3.92
N GLU A 835 -2.75 -53.47 2.94
CA GLU A 835 -1.31 -53.43 3.19
C GLU A 835 -0.87 -52.15 3.92
N ALA A 836 -1.49 -51.00 3.60
CA ALA A 836 -1.21 -49.76 4.30
C ALA A 836 -1.76 -49.74 5.73
N GLU A 837 -2.93 -50.34 5.98
CA GLU A 837 -3.45 -50.55 7.34
C GLU A 837 -2.51 -51.42 8.17
N LYS A 838 -2.00 -52.53 7.61
CA LYS A 838 -1.00 -53.37 8.29
C LYS A 838 0.27 -52.60 8.65
N LYS A 839 0.77 -51.75 7.74
CA LYS A 839 1.92 -50.88 8.01
C LYS A 839 1.63 -49.89 9.13
N VAL A 840 0.43 -49.30 9.16
CA VAL A 840 0.00 -48.39 10.23
C VAL A 840 -0.10 -49.11 11.57
N ASP A 841 -0.69 -50.30 11.60
CA ASP A 841 -0.78 -51.12 12.81
C ASP A 841 0.61 -51.52 13.32
N ALA A 842 1.53 -51.88 12.43
CA ALA A 842 2.92 -52.16 12.79
C ALA A 842 3.63 -50.93 13.39
N LEU A 843 3.40 -49.73 12.83
CA LEU A 843 3.94 -48.47 13.38
C LEU A 843 3.36 -48.16 14.77
N ILE A 844 2.06 -48.42 14.97
CA ILE A 844 1.40 -48.25 16.28
C ILE A 844 1.96 -49.24 17.29
N MET A 845 2.16 -50.50 16.92
CA MET A 845 2.76 -51.52 17.78
C MET A 845 4.20 -51.16 18.16
N ALA A 846 5.01 -50.70 17.20
CA ALA A 846 6.38 -50.24 17.47
C ALA A 846 6.40 -49.03 18.42
N TYR A 847 5.43 -48.12 18.29
CA TYR A 847 5.29 -47.00 19.20
C TYR A 847 4.87 -47.44 20.62
N GLU A 848 3.92 -48.37 20.74
CA GLU A 848 3.48 -48.93 22.03
C GLU A 848 4.57 -49.76 22.72
N ALA A 849 5.45 -50.40 21.93
CA ALA A 849 6.63 -51.13 22.41
C ALA A 849 7.83 -50.22 22.74
N GLU A 850 7.73 -48.90 22.53
CA GLU A 850 8.84 -47.93 22.67
C GLU A 850 10.04 -48.21 21.73
N GLU A 851 9.81 -48.91 20.63
CA GLU A 851 10.82 -49.28 19.62
C GLU A 851 10.88 -48.29 18.43
N LEU A 852 9.95 -47.33 18.37
CA LEU A 852 9.89 -46.34 17.29
C LEU A 852 11.01 -45.30 17.42
N GLU A 853 11.81 -45.14 16.36
CA GLU A 853 12.81 -44.08 16.28
C GLU A 853 12.17 -42.71 15.98
N ALA A 854 12.52 -41.70 16.77
CA ALA A 854 12.05 -40.33 16.53
C ALA A 854 12.71 -39.72 15.29
N LEU A 855 11.92 -39.07 14.45
CA LEU A 855 12.45 -38.28 13.35
C LEU A 855 13.22 -37.06 13.90
N PRO A 856 14.30 -36.63 13.24
CA PRO A 856 15.09 -35.48 13.70
C PRO A 856 14.23 -34.23 13.90
N GLY A 857 14.29 -33.65 15.11
CA GLY A 857 13.58 -32.42 15.46
C GLY A 857 12.08 -32.57 15.73
N ARG A 858 11.57 -33.81 15.81
CA ARG A 858 10.16 -34.13 16.12
C ARG A 858 10.05 -34.93 17.41
N THR A 859 8.89 -34.86 18.05
CA THR A 859 8.57 -35.75 19.17
C THR A 859 8.26 -37.17 18.64
N LEU A 860 8.31 -38.18 19.51
CA LEU A 860 7.94 -39.55 19.14
C LEU A 860 6.49 -39.64 18.63
N GLU A 861 5.56 -38.92 19.26
CA GLU A 861 4.15 -38.87 18.82
C GLU A 861 3.99 -38.20 17.45
N GLU A 862 4.65 -37.06 17.22
CA GLU A 862 4.64 -36.41 15.91
C GLU A 862 5.30 -37.28 14.83
N SER A 863 6.35 -38.02 15.19
CA SER A 863 7.03 -38.94 14.28
C SER A 863 6.11 -40.08 13.86
N LEU A 864 5.38 -40.67 14.81
CA LEU A 864 4.36 -41.69 14.52
C LEU A 864 3.29 -41.14 13.57
N GLU A 865 2.70 -39.99 13.88
CA GLU A 865 1.62 -39.40 13.07
C GLU A 865 2.09 -39.10 11.63
N LEU A 866 3.30 -38.58 11.47
CA LEU A 866 3.87 -38.28 10.15
C LEU A 866 4.12 -39.55 9.33
N LEU A 867 4.72 -40.58 9.92
CA LEU A 867 4.96 -41.87 9.26
C LEU A 867 3.64 -42.55 8.85
N ILE A 868 2.60 -42.48 9.69
CA ILE A 868 1.26 -42.97 9.34
C ILE A 868 0.67 -42.19 8.16
N MET A 869 0.72 -40.85 8.20
CA MET A 869 0.23 -40.01 7.10
C MET A 869 0.97 -40.30 5.79
N GLN A 870 2.28 -40.55 5.84
CA GLN A 870 3.08 -40.93 4.67
C GLN A 870 2.64 -42.29 4.11
N SER A 871 2.47 -43.31 4.97
CA SER A 871 2.02 -44.64 4.57
C SER A 871 0.63 -44.60 3.91
N LEU A 872 -0.33 -43.90 4.53
CA LEU A 872 -1.69 -43.76 4.01
C LEU A 872 -1.76 -42.88 2.76
N GLY A 873 -0.84 -41.92 2.60
CA GLY A 873 -0.68 -41.12 1.39
C GLY A 873 -0.23 -41.98 0.21
N SER A 874 0.81 -42.80 0.40
CA SER A 874 1.31 -43.71 -0.63
C SER A 874 0.25 -44.72 -1.08
N ALA A 875 -0.57 -45.22 -0.14
CA ALA A 875 -1.67 -46.15 -0.44
C ALA A 875 -2.69 -45.58 -1.42
N ARG A 876 -3.04 -44.30 -1.25
CA ARG A 876 -3.96 -43.60 -2.16
C ARG A 876 -3.35 -43.44 -3.55
N ASP A 877 -2.06 -43.14 -3.62
CA ASP A 877 -1.37 -42.95 -4.90
C ASP A 877 -1.25 -44.31 -5.65
N GLU A 878 -0.93 -45.40 -4.95
CA GLU A 878 -0.92 -46.77 -5.50
C GLU A 878 -2.31 -47.24 -5.96
N ALA A 879 -3.35 -46.96 -5.17
CA ALA A 879 -4.73 -47.20 -5.56
C ALA A 879 -5.12 -46.43 -6.84
N GLY A 880 -4.58 -45.23 -7.03
CA GLY A 880 -4.73 -44.43 -8.24
C GLY A 880 -4.07 -45.05 -9.46
N ASP A 881 -2.83 -45.54 -9.32
CA ASP A 881 -2.09 -46.21 -10.40
C ASP A 881 -2.75 -47.54 -10.82
N ILE A 882 -3.37 -48.26 -9.89
CA ILE A 882 -4.17 -49.45 -10.18
C ILE A 882 -5.44 -49.04 -10.96
N ALA A 883 -6.17 -48.03 -10.47
CA ALA A 883 -7.38 -47.55 -11.14
C ALA A 883 -7.10 -47.05 -12.57
N GLU A 884 -6.01 -46.31 -12.78
CA GLU A 884 -5.63 -45.79 -14.11
C GLU A 884 -5.40 -46.92 -15.13
N ARG A 885 -4.71 -47.98 -14.72
CA ARG A 885 -4.40 -49.12 -15.61
C ARG A 885 -5.66 -49.83 -16.09
N HIS A 886 -6.67 -49.95 -15.24
CA HIS A 886 -7.91 -50.66 -15.55
C HIS A 886 -8.94 -49.82 -16.29
N LEU A 887 -8.99 -48.50 -16.07
CA LEU A 887 -9.94 -47.60 -16.75
C LEU A 887 -9.57 -47.32 -18.21
N GLY A 888 -8.28 -47.30 -18.54
CA GLY A 888 -7.78 -47.07 -19.89
C GLY A 888 -7.94 -45.62 -20.38
N ILE A 889 -7.18 -45.25 -21.43
CA ILE A 889 -7.11 -43.87 -21.94
C ILE A 889 -8.31 -43.46 -22.80
N GLU A 890 -9.08 -44.41 -23.31
CA GLU A 890 -10.31 -44.13 -24.09
C GLU A 890 -11.48 -43.70 -23.20
N ASN A 891 -11.36 -43.89 -21.89
CA ASN A 891 -12.33 -43.44 -20.92
C ASN A 891 -12.42 -41.90 -20.91
N PRO A 892 -13.61 -41.30 -21.04
CA PRO A 892 -13.78 -39.84 -21.03
C PRO A 892 -13.17 -39.15 -19.80
N GLY A 893 -13.27 -39.77 -18.61
CA GLY A 893 -12.69 -39.24 -17.37
C GLY A 893 -11.16 -39.20 -17.40
N VAL A 894 -10.53 -40.29 -17.86
CA VAL A 894 -9.07 -40.37 -18.01
C VAL A 894 -8.58 -39.41 -19.09
N LEU A 895 -9.33 -39.29 -20.20
CA LEU A 895 -9.00 -38.38 -21.29
C LEU A 895 -9.00 -36.92 -20.82
N MET A 896 -10.02 -36.48 -20.06
CA MET A 896 -10.05 -35.12 -19.52
C MET A 896 -8.89 -34.86 -18.55
N ALA A 897 -8.55 -35.84 -17.70
CA ALA A 897 -7.45 -35.73 -16.74
C ALA A 897 -6.07 -35.69 -17.44
N LYS A 898 -5.83 -36.54 -18.44
CA LYS A 898 -4.55 -36.60 -19.18
C LYS A 898 -4.36 -35.43 -20.16
N SER A 899 -5.42 -34.99 -20.83
CA SER A 899 -5.37 -33.83 -21.72
C SER A 899 -5.19 -32.50 -20.96
N GLY A 900 -5.50 -32.47 -19.66
CA GLY A 900 -5.45 -31.27 -18.84
C GLY A 900 -6.65 -30.34 -19.02
N ALA A 901 -7.75 -30.84 -19.59
CA ALA A 901 -8.97 -30.07 -19.81
C ALA A 901 -9.65 -29.72 -18.49
N ARG A 902 -10.20 -30.73 -17.78
CA ARG A 902 -10.86 -30.55 -16.48
C ARG A 902 -10.74 -31.82 -15.66
N GLY A 903 -10.41 -31.68 -14.38
CA GLY A 903 -10.21 -32.83 -13.49
C GLY A 903 -8.74 -33.28 -13.43
N SER A 904 -8.44 -34.09 -12.44
CA SER A 904 -7.11 -34.63 -12.17
C SER A 904 -7.21 -36.14 -11.97
N MET A 905 -6.10 -36.85 -12.16
CA MET A 905 -6.04 -38.28 -11.83
C MET A 905 -6.40 -38.52 -10.36
N LEU A 906 -5.98 -37.63 -9.46
CA LEU A 906 -6.35 -37.69 -8.04
C LEU A 906 -7.88 -37.68 -7.83
N ASN A 907 -8.61 -36.80 -8.51
CA ASN A 907 -10.06 -36.75 -8.36
C ASN A 907 -10.72 -38.03 -8.88
N LEU A 908 -10.23 -38.58 -10.00
CA LEU A 908 -10.70 -39.85 -10.53
C LEU A 908 -10.44 -40.99 -9.55
N THR A 909 -9.26 -41.06 -8.95
CA THR A 909 -8.92 -42.00 -7.88
C THR A 909 -9.89 -41.90 -6.69
N GLN A 910 -10.29 -40.70 -6.29
CA GLN A 910 -11.26 -40.53 -5.19
C GLN A 910 -12.67 -41.01 -5.57
N MET A 911 -13.04 -40.89 -6.84
CA MET A 911 -14.33 -41.36 -7.33
C MET A 911 -14.38 -42.89 -7.46
N THR A 912 -13.29 -43.52 -7.91
CA THR A 912 -13.28 -44.95 -8.28
C THR A 912 -12.57 -45.89 -7.30
N ALA A 913 -11.58 -45.40 -6.54
CA ALA A 913 -10.70 -46.22 -5.71
C ALA A 913 -10.87 -45.95 -4.21
N CYS A 914 -10.32 -44.84 -3.70
CA CYS A 914 -10.49 -44.44 -2.30
C CYS A 914 -10.31 -42.92 -2.12
N VAL A 915 -11.06 -42.32 -1.19
CA VAL A 915 -10.92 -40.88 -0.90
C VAL A 915 -9.61 -40.57 -0.17
N GLY A 916 -9.17 -41.48 0.70
CA GLY A 916 -7.92 -41.40 1.45
C GLY A 916 -8.01 -40.63 2.77
N GLN A 917 -6.85 -40.31 3.35
CA GLN A 917 -6.74 -39.68 4.67
C GLN A 917 -7.34 -38.26 4.71
N GLN A 918 -8.26 -38.01 5.64
CA GLN A 918 -8.76 -36.67 5.95
C GLN A 918 -7.88 -36.00 7.02
N SER A 919 -7.60 -34.72 6.85
CA SER A 919 -6.77 -33.96 7.80
C SER A 919 -7.47 -32.69 8.26
N VAL A 920 -7.06 -32.20 9.43
CA VAL A 920 -7.42 -30.88 9.95
C VAL A 920 -6.14 -30.20 10.42
N ARG A 921 -5.79 -29.05 9.82
CA ARG A 921 -4.60 -28.25 10.12
C ARG A 921 -3.28 -29.02 9.99
N GLY A 922 -3.22 -29.95 9.04
CA GLY A 922 -2.04 -30.75 8.75
C GLY A 922 -1.87 -32.00 9.63
N GLU A 923 -2.78 -32.26 10.57
CA GLU A 923 -2.79 -33.47 11.38
C GLU A 923 -4.01 -34.35 11.04
N ARG A 924 -3.96 -35.65 11.39
CA ARG A 924 -5.13 -36.52 11.34
C ARG A 924 -6.21 -36.06 12.31
N ILE A 925 -7.45 -36.45 12.07
CA ILE A 925 -8.58 -35.98 12.88
C ILE A 925 -8.46 -36.54 14.30
N SER A 926 -8.30 -35.64 15.27
CA SER A 926 -8.13 -35.99 16.69
C SER A 926 -9.17 -35.34 17.61
N ARG A 927 -9.79 -34.25 17.17
CA ARG A 927 -10.76 -33.48 17.95
C ARG A 927 -12.10 -34.23 18.01
N GLY A 928 -12.53 -34.57 19.21
CA GLY A 928 -13.76 -35.33 19.44
C GLY A 928 -14.06 -35.51 20.93
N TYR A 929 -14.51 -36.71 21.30
CA TYR A 929 -14.72 -37.12 22.69
C TYR A 929 -13.39 -37.28 23.44
N GLN A 930 -13.43 -37.38 24.76
CA GLN A 930 -12.25 -37.68 25.56
C GLN A 930 -11.65 -39.04 25.09
N LYS A 931 -10.39 -38.99 24.62
CA LYS A 931 -9.59 -40.13 24.12
C LYS A 931 -10.06 -40.78 22.80
N ARG A 932 -11.02 -40.22 22.06
CA ARG A 932 -11.46 -40.77 20.76
C ARG A 932 -12.19 -39.72 19.91
N THR A 933 -12.19 -39.88 18.60
CA THR A 933 -12.86 -38.96 17.67
C THR A 933 -14.38 -39.10 17.72
N LEU A 934 -14.90 -40.30 17.46
CA LEU A 934 -16.32 -40.65 17.46
C LEU A 934 -16.65 -41.67 18.57
N PRO A 935 -17.91 -41.73 19.05
CA PRO A 935 -18.29 -42.66 20.13
C PRO A 935 -18.27 -44.12 19.70
N HIS A 936 -18.20 -44.39 18.40
CA HIS A 936 -18.15 -45.73 17.79
C HIS A 936 -16.78 -46.41 17.92
N PHE A 937 -15.72 -45.66 18.20
CA PHE A 937 -14.36 -46.19 18.36
C PHE A 937 -14.01 -46.44 19.82
N LYS A 938 -13.04 -47.35 20.04
CA LYS A 938 -12.51 -47.62 21.38
C LYS A 938 -11.74 -46.39 21.89
N PRO A 939 -11.71 -46.16 23.22
CA PRO A 939 -10.83 -45.13 23.78
C PRO A 939 -9.36 -45.41 23.41
N ASN A 940 -8.61 -44.36 23.09
CA ASN A 940 -7.20 -44.36 22.66
C ASN A 940 -6.91 -45.03 21.31
N ASP A 941 -7.93 -45.33 20.51
CA ASP A 941 -7.74 -45.91 19.18
C ASP A 941 -6.97 -44.95 18.24
N ARG A 942 -5.82 -45.41 17.71
CA ARG A 942 -4.93 -44.67 16.80
C ARG A 942 -4.92 -45.25 15.36
N SER A 943 -5.74 -46.26 15.10
CA SER A 943 -5.91 -46.89 13.79
C SER A 943 -6.29 -45.89 12.69
N ALA A 944 -6.13 -46.30 11.43
CA ALA A 944 -6.45 -45.48 10.27
C ALA A 944 -7.92 -45.01 10.28
N ASP A 945 -8.87 -45.94 10.48
CA ASP A 945 -10.31 -45.67 10.54
C ASP A 945 -10.69 -44.70 11.67
N ALA A 946 -10.14 -44.91 12.88
CA ALA A 946 -10.46 -44.10 14.05
C ALA A 946 -10.00 -42.63 13.91
N ARG A 947 -9.03 -42.38 13.04
CA ARG A 947 -8.42 -41.06 12.79
C ARG A 947 -8.78 -40.48 11.42
N GLY A 948 -9.83 -40.99 10.78
CA GLY A 948 -10.44 -40.39 9.61
C GLY A 948 -9.79 -40.75 8.27
N PHE A 949 -9.27 -41.98 8.15
CA PHE A 949 -8.99 -42.57 6.84
C PHE A 949 -10.31 -43.03 6.18
N VAL A 950 -10.52 -42.66 4.92
CA VAL A 950 -11.71 -43.04 4.15
C VAL A 950 -11.30 -44.04 3.10
N ARG A 951 -11.69 -45.31 3.30
CA ARG A 951 -11.37 -46.43 2.42
C ARG A 951 -12.30 -46.50 1.22
N ALA A 952 -13.56 -46.11 1.40
CA ALA A 952 -14.54 -46.14 0.33
C ALA A 952 -14.25 -45.04 -0.70
N SER A 953 -14.56 -45.34 -1.97
CA SER A 953 -14.66 -44.34 -3.02
C SER A 953 -16.01 -43.61 -2.95
N PHE A 954 -16.14 -42.47 -3.64
CA PHE A 954 -17.45 -41.81 -3.75
C PHE A 954 -18.50 -42.68 -4.44
N LYS A 955 -18.07 -43.56 -5.36
CA LYS A 955 -18.95 -44.47 -6.08
C LYS A 955 -19.44 -45.65 -5.23
N ASP A 956 -18.56 -46.23 -4.41
CA ASP A 956 -18.95 -47.33 -3.52
C ASP A 956 -19.84 -46.82 -2.37
N GLY A 957 -19.74 -45.53 -2.03
CA GLY A 957 -20.54 -44.86 -1.01
C GLY A 957 -19.87 -44.88 0.36
N LEU A 958 -19.93 -43.74 1.06
CA LEU A 958 -19.25 -43.56 2.34
C LEU A 958 -20.07 -44.14 3.50
N SER A 959 -19.41 -44.80 4.45
CA SER A 959 -20.02 -45.16 5.72
C SER A 959 -20.34 -43.91 6.57
N PRO A 960 -21.22 -44.00 7.59
CA PRO A 960 -21.55 -42.84 8.42
C PRO A 960 -20.35 -42.17 9.10
N ALA A 961 -19.35 -42.95 9.50
CA ALA A 961 -18.12 -42.42 10.10
C ALA A 961 -17.26 -41.69 9.05
N GLU A 962 -17.05 -42.30 7.89
CA GLU A 962 -16.30 -41.72 6.77
C GLU A 962 -16.95 -40.44 6.25
N TYR A 963 -18.28 -40.42 6.09
CA TYR A 963 -19.03 -39.24 5.70
C TYR A 963 -18.80 -38.09 6.69
N PHE A 964 -18.84 -38.37 8.00
CA PHE A 964 -18.58 -37.36 9.02
C PHE A 964 -17.14 -36.83 8.94
N PHE A 965 -16.15 -37.72 8.80
CA PHE A 965 -14.74 -37.32 8.68
C PHE A 965 -14.47 -36.50 7.41
N HIS A 966 -15.09 -36.89 6.29
CA HIS A 966 -15.02 -36.12 5.04
C HIS A 966 -15.64 -34.72 5.21
N ALA A 967 -16.79 -34.61 5.88
CA ALA A 967 -17.42 -33.33 6.17
C ALA A 967 -16.54 -32.43 7.06
N VAL A 968 -15.80 -33.02 8.01
CA VAL A 968 -14.83 -32.28 8.84
C VAL A 968 -13.70 -31.72 7.99
N GLY A 969 -13.10 -32.52 7.10
CA GLY A 969 -12.07 -32.06 6.16
C GLY A 969 -12.59 -30.96 5.21
N GLY A 970 -13.79 -31.13 4.67
CA GLY A 970 -14.44 -30.12 3.81
C GLY A 970 -14.66 -28.77 4.51
N ARG A 971 -14.98 -28.78 5.81
CA ARG A 971 -15.15 -27.54 6.59
C ARG A 971 -13.86 -26.76 6.75
N GLU A 972 -12.72 -27.43 6.85
CA GLU A 972 -11.42 -26.75 6.87
C GLU A 972 -11.18 -25.99 5.57
N ALA A 973 -11.37 -26.64 4.43
CA ALA A 973 -11.13 -26.04 3.11
C ALA A 973 -11.98 -24.78 2.89
N LEU A 974 -13.26 -24.80 3.31
CA LEU A 974 -14.15 -23.65 3.24
C LEU A 974 -13.68 -22.49 4.12
N VAL A 975 -13.26 -22.78 5.36
CA VAL A 975 -12.81 -21.76 6.31
C VAL A 975 -11.47 -21.16 5.88
N ASP A 976 -10.50 -21.98 5.46
CA ASP A 976 -9.17 -21.51 5.06
C ASP A 976 -9.26 -20.58 3.85
N THR A 977 -10.07 -20.94 2.85
CA THR A 977 -10.32 -20.10 1.66
C THR A 977 -10.90 -18.73 2.03
N ALA A 978 -11.87 -18.69 2.95
CA ALA A 978 -12.48 -17.44 3.41
C ALA A 978 -11.51 -16.57 4.22
N VAL A 979 -10.74 -17.17 5.13
CA VAL A 979 -9.81 -16.44 6.02
C VAL A 979 -8.63 -15.85 5.24
N ARG A 980 -8.04 -16.62 4.32
CA ARG A 980 -6.88 -16.19 3.51
C ARG A 980 -7.14 -14.93 2.69
N THR A 981 -8.38 -14.76 2.21
CA THR A 981 -8.79 -13.60 1.42
C THR A 981 -8.56 -12.28 2.16
N SER A 982 -8.84 -12.25 3.47
CA SER A 982 -8.67 -11.05 4.30
C SER A 982 -7.20 -10.64 4.47
N GLN A 983 -6.32 -11.61 4.72
CA GLN A 983 -4.90 -11.40 4.92
C GLN A 983 -4.21 -11.03 3.61
N SER A 984 -4.52 -11.76 2.54
CA SER A 984 -3.96 -11.52 1.20
C SER A 984 -4.34 -10.15 0.67
N GLY A 985 -5.63 -9.76 0.76
CA GLY A 985 -6.09 -8.45 0.33
C GLY A 985 -5.49 -7.29 1.14
N TYR A 986 -5.31 -7.46 2.46
CA TYR A 986 -4.66 -6.45 3.28
C TYR A 986 -3.16 -6.32 2.98
N PHE A 987 -2.47 -7.45 2.80
CA PHE A 987 -1.06 -7.48 2.42
C PHE A 987 -0.84 -6.83 1.06
N GLN A 988 -1.62 -7.23 0.04
CA GLN A 988 -1.59 -6.64 -1.29
C GLN A 988 -1.82 -5.13 -1.23
N ARG A 989 -2.81 -4.68 -0.46
CA ARG A 989 -3.07 -3.25 -0.27
C ARG A 989 -1.87 -2.52 0.32
N ARG A 990 -1.19 -3.09 1.32
CA ARG A 990 0.00 -2.46 1.92
C ARG A 990 1.12 -2.31 0.89
N LEU A 991 1.36 -3.35 0.09
CA LEU A 991 2.36 -3.31 -0.98
C LEU A 991 2.01 -2.30 -2.06
N ILE A 992 0.76 -2.28 -2.54
CA ILE A 992 0.32 -1.31 -3.56
C ILE A 992 0.54 0.12 -3.08
N ASN A 993 0.12 0.47 -1.86
CA ASN A 993 0.31 1.84 -1.36
C ASN A 993 1.79 2.20 -1.12
N ALA A 994 2.69 1.21 -1.03
CA ALA A 994 4.12 1.44 -0.87
C ALA A 994 4.86 1.55 -2.22
N LEU A 995 4.36 0.89 -3.27
CA LEU A 995 5.06 0.75 -4.56
C LEU A 995 4.41 1.51 -5.71
N GLN A 996 3.19 2.03 -5.56
CA GLN A 996 2.45 2.73 -6.62
C GLN A 996 3.15 3.98 -7.17
N ASP A 997 4.09 4.56 -6.41
CA ASP A 997 4.80 5.79 -6.75
C ASP A 997 6.10 5.52 -7.54
N LEU A 998 6.45 4.24 -7.76
CA LEU A 998 7.63 3.84 -8.52
C LEU A 998 7.36 3.87 -10.02
N GLU A 999 8.27 4.48 -10.77
CA GLU A 999 8.23 4.50 -12.23
C GLU A 999 9.60 4.20 -12.84
N VAL A 1000 9.60 3.58 -14.03
CA VAL A 1000 10.79 3.37 -14.84
C VAL A 1000 11.00 4.61 -15.70
N LYS A 1001 12.13 5.29 -15.51
CA LYS A 1001 12.51 6.48 -16.28
C LYS A 1001 13.09 6.07 -17.64
N TYR A 1002 13.23 7.04 -18.55
CA TYR A 1002 13.79 6.80 -19.88
C TYR A 1002 15.24 6.29 -19.89
N ASP A 1003 15.98 6.49 -18.80
CA ASP A 1003 17.34 5.97 -18.61
C ASP A 1003 17.37 4.53 -18.07
N GLY A 1004 16.21 3.88 -17.89
CA GLY A 1004 16.09 2.51 -17.37
C GLY A 1004 16.11 2.42 -15.84
N THR A 1005 16.31 3.53 -15.13
CA THR A 1005 16.32 3.56 -13.66
C THR A 1005 14.90 3.52 -13.10
N VAL A 1006 14.73 2.88 -11.93
CA VAL A 1006 13.47 2.90 -11.17
C VAL A 1006 13.58 3.96 -10.10
N ARG A 1007 12.71 4.96 -10.14
CA ARG A 1007 12.73 6.10 -9.22
C ARG A 1007 11.38 6.30 -8.56
N GLU A 1008 11.41 6.81 -7.33
CA GLU A 1008 10.22 7.31 -6.62
C GLU A 1008 9.82 8.72 -7.15
N THR A 1009 8.66 9.24 -6.75
CA THR A 1009 8.19 10.60 -7.04
C THR A 1009 9.13 11.73 -6.56
N ARG A 1010 10.01 11.46 -5.58
CA ARG A 1010 11.06 12.40 -5.12
C ARG A 1010 12.35 12.33 -5.94
N ASP A 1011 12.34 11.55 -7.02
CA ASP A 1011 13.50 11.26 -7.88
C ASP A 1011 14.63 10.48 -7.19
N THR A 1012 14.36 9.88 -6.03
CA THR A 1012 15.28 8.94 -5.37
C THR A 1012 15.37 7.66 -6.19
N VAL A 1013 16.59 7.26 -6.56
CA VAL A 1013 16.85 6.02 -7.28
C VAL A 1013 16.68 4.83 -6.34
N VAL A 1014 15.77 3.91 -6.70
CA VAL A 1014 15.51 2.66 -5.99
C VAL A 1014 16.25 1.50 -6.66
N GLN A 1015 16.27 1.47 -7.99
CA GLN A 1015 17.07 0.53 -8.78
C GLN A 1015 17.76 1.29 -9.92
N PHE A 1016 19.04 0.98 -10.15
CA PHE A 1016 19.80 1.56 -11.27
C PHE A 1016 19.36 1.02 -12.63
N GLU A 1017 18.88 -0.22 -12.65
CA GLU A 1017 18.33 -0.88 -13.83
C GLU A 1017 17.10 -1.68 -13.40
N TYR A 1018 16.00 -1.52 -14.12
CA TYR A 1018 14.75 -2.22 -13.82
C TYR A 1018 14.96 -3.74 -13.85
N GLY A 1019 14.69 -4.44 -12.76
CA GLY A 1019 14.78 -5.90 -12.73
C GLY A 1019 16.18 -6.48 -12.93
N GLU A 1020 17.24 -5.67 -12.77
CA GLU A 1020 18.65 -6.03 -13.04
C GLU A 1020 18.99 -6.26 -14.53
N ASP A 1021 18.02 -6.48 -15.40
CA ASP A 1021 18.20 -6.82 -16.83
C ASP A 1021 17.45 -5.90 -17.80
N GLY A 1022 16.63 -4.98 -17.28
CA GLY A 1022 15.81 -4.05 -18.06
C GLY A 1022 14.61 -4.68 -18.78
N VAL A 1023 14.27 -5.95 -18.50
CA VAL A 1023 13.25 -6.70 -19.27
C VAL A 1023 11.93 -6.82 -18.52
N ASP A 1024 10.84 -6.38 -19.17
CA ASP A 1024 9.48 -6.58 -18.68
C ASP A 1024 9.13 -8.09 -18.67
N PRO A 1025 8.70 -8.66 -17.53
CA PRO A 1025 8.32 -10.08 -17.46
C PRO A 1025 7.22 -10.50 -18.44
N SER A 1026 6.39 -9.58 -18.93
CA SER A 1026 5.40 -9.87 -19.99
C SER A 1026 6.04 -10.10 -21.36
N LYS A 1027 7.27 -9.61 -21.57
CA LYS A 1027 8.04 -9.75 -22.80
C LYS A 1027 9.10 -10.85 -22.69
N SER A 1028 9.49 -11.24 -21.49
CA SER A 1028 10.41 -12.36 -21.24
C SER A 1028 9.78 -13.71 -21.58
N GLU A 1029 10.59 -14.73 -21.88
CA GLU A 1029 10.11 -16.08 -22.19
C GLU A 1029 10.05 -16.93 -20.92
N GLY A 1030 8.93 -16.84 -20.20
CA GLY A 1030 8.76 -17.59 -18.96
C GLY A 1030 9.73 -17.18 -17.85
N GLY A 1031 10.21 -15.93 -17.86
CA GLY A 1031 11.19 -15.40 -16.92
C GLY A 1031 12.61 -15.25 -17.47
N ASN A 1032 12.93 -15.92 -18.59
CA ASN A 1032 14.24 -15.77 -19.23
C ASN A 1032 14.26 -14.54 -20.14
N VAL A 1033 15.33 -13.73 -20.04
CA VAL A 1033 15.57 -12.53 -20.86
C VAL A 1033 15.56 -12.87 -22.35
N VAL A 1034 16.36 -13.87 -22.73
CA VAL A 1034 16.44 -14.44 -24.07
C VAL A 1034 16.67 -15.94 -23.94
N ASP A 1035 15.85 -16.75 -24.60
CA ASP A 1035 16.06 -18.19 -24.71
C ASP A 1035 16.94 -18.49 -25.94
N ILE A 1036 18.26 -18.52 -25.71
CA ILE A 1036 19.27 -18.71 -26.75
C ILE A 1036 19.10 -20.09 -27.42
N ASP A 1037 18.87 -21.14 -26.62
CA ASP A 1037 18.72 -22.50 -27.13
C ASP A 1037 17.52 -22.60 -28.07
N LYS A 1038 16.43 -21.92 -27.74
CA LYS A 1038 15.22 -21.89 -28.57
C LYS A 1038 15.40 -21.07 -29.85
N ILE A 1039 16.17 -19.97 -29.81
CA ILE A 1039 16.52 -19.22 -31.03
C ILE A 1039 17.37 -20.10 -31.96
N ILE A 1040 18.38 -20.78 -31.42
CA ILE A 1040 19.22 -21.69 -32.20
C ILE A 1040 18.38 -22.83 -32.79
N ARG A 1041 17.47 -23.41 -32.01
CA ARG A 1041 16.55 -24.45 -32.50
C ARG A 1041 15.63 -23.96 -33.62
N ALA A 1042 15.14 -22.72 -33.51
CA ALA A 1042 14.28 -22.12 -34.54
C ALA A 1042 15.04 -21.88 -35.86
N GLU A 1043 16.31 -21.49 -35.78
CA GLU A 1043 17.12 -21.13 -36.95
C GLU A 1043 17.81 -22.33 -37.61
N VAL A 1044 18.24 -23.31 -36.81
CA VAL A 1044 19.03 -24.46 -37.27
C VAL A 1044 18.17 -25.70 -37.50
N GLY A 1045 16.96 -25.77 -36.91
CA GLY A 1045 16.06 -26.92 -37.07
C GLY A 1045 16.55 -28.22 -36.41
N VAL A 1046 17.60 -28.16 -35.58
CA VAL A 1046 18.20 -29.32 -34.88
C VAL A 1046 18.16 -29.09 -33.36
N GLU A 1047 17.83 -30.13 -32.59
CA GLU A 1047 17.95 -30.11 -31.14
C GLU A 1047 19.42 -29.93 -30.72
N VAL A 1048 19.75 -28.78 -30.13
CA VAL A 1048 20.96 -28.66 -29.32
C VAL A 1048 20.73 -29.46 -28.05
N SER A 1049 21.49 -30.55 -27.90
CA SER A 1049 21.50 -31.40 -26.71
C SER A 1049 22.02 -30.60 -25.51
N THR A 1050 21.20 -30.50 -24.48
CA THR A 1050 21.68 -30.31 -23.10
C THR A 1050 21.33 -31.53 -22.28
#